data_AF-A0A9Q0ZHL3-F1
#
_entry.id   AF-A0A9Q0ZHL3-F1
#
_cell.length_a   1.000
_cell.length_b   1.000
_cell.length_c   1.000
_cell.angle_alpha   90.00
_cell.angle_beta   90.00
_cell.angle_gamma   90.00
#
_symmetry.space_group_name_H-M   'P 1'
#
loop_
_entity.id
_entity.type
_entity.pdbx_description
1 polymer ?
#
loop_
_entity_poly.entity_id
_entity_poly.type
_entity_poly.pdbx_seq_one_letter_code
_entity_poly.pdbx_strand_id
1 'polypeptide(L)'
;MSSPTTSTRMHWRFVTWPVDNGLFVSQMPNFLMNVSTFIGCYIMAFILLWRLAIVMFPFILLLVIPGVVYGKILIGISRKMKQEYSKAETIAEQAISSARTIYAFVGETKAIAAYSAALQLPLKLGLKQGMAKGLAVGSNAVIFAVWSFMSYYGSRLVMYHGSRGGNVFNAGACVMVGGLSFGAGLSNMKYFADACSAGERIMEFPQGYSTQVMEIGSHDELIENEFGMYASLVRLQQTQTDKPSENVTTTPVSSSAIPIMKANNRTGSGTGGRRLSPVQISRSANSVAPSQVSISTEENAAMEEKRFSAPSFRRLLALNLPEWKQASFGCLGAILFGAVQPVYAFVLGSMISVFFLKDHDKIKEKIRIYSFFFLGLTFFSLIINVIQHYNFAYMGEHLTKRIRERMLSKILTFEVGWFDQDENSSGSICSRLTKDANVVRSVVGDRMALVVQTMSAVTIAWTMGLVIAWRLAIVMIAVQPVMIACYYTRSVLLKNTSRKAIKAQDESSKLAADAVSNLRTIAAFSSQERILKMLEKVQEGPRRENIRQSLFAGVGLSASRSLMSCTLALDYWYGGKLIAQGCLTYKAMFETFLILVSTGHVIADAGSMTMDLSRGSDSIRSVFALLGRCTKIEPEDPDVHVWLLSKL
;
A
#
# COMPACT_ATOMS: atom_id res chain seq x y z
N MET A 1 -10.43 -63.96 -5.06
CA MET A 1 -9.20 -63.51 -4.37
C MET A 1 -8.96 -62.05 -4.75
N SER A 2 -9.59 -61.10 -4.07
CA SER A 2 -9.11 -60.45 -2.84
C SER A 2 -7.87 -59.57 -3.08
N SER A 3 -8.08 -58.27 -3.34
CA SER A 3 -7.32 -57.16 -2.75
C SER A 3 -7.99 -55.83 -3.17
N PRO A 4 -7.89 -54.78 -2.36
CA PRO A 4 -9.07 -54.04 -1.95
C PRO A 4 -9.22 -52.66 -2.61
N THR A 5 -10.48 -52.28 -2.73
CA THR A 5 -10.96 -50.91 -2.77
C THR A 5 -10.45 -50.11 -1.56
N THR A 6 -9.31 -49.45 -1.68
CA THR A 6 -8.99 -48.28 -0.86
C THR A 6 -9.27 -47.04 -1.68
N SER A 7 -10.55 -46.68 -1.72
CA SER A 7 -10.98 -45.31 -1.97
C SER A 7 -10.50 -44.48 -0.78
N THR A 8 -9.26 -44.00 -0.87
CA THR A 8 -8.74 -42.98 0.04
C THR A 8 -9.43 -41.68 -0.36
N ARG A 9 -10.67 -41.51 0.14
CA ARG A 9 -11.40 -40.25 0.11
C ARG A 9 -10.56 -39.25 0.92
N MET A 10 -9.61 -38.59 0.27
CA MET A 10 -8.85 -37.50 0.86
C MET A 10 -9.87 -36.43 1.25
N HIS A 11 -10.17 -36.38 2.55
CA HIS A 11 -10.80 -35.23 3.16
C HIS A 11 -9.86 -34.05 2.97
N TRP A 12 -10.08 -33.26 1.92
CA TRP A 12 -9.53 -31.92 1.75
C TRP A 12 -10.09 -31.00 2.83
N ARG A 13 -9.71 -31.23 4.09
CA ARG A 13 -9.93 -30.30 5.18
C ARG A 13 -8.77 -29.30 5.14
N PHE A 14 -9.12 -28.07 4.78
CA PHE A 14 -8.29 -26.86 4.82
C PHE A 14 -7.12 -26.80 3.84
N VAL A 15 -7.44 -26.66 2.54
CA VAL A 15 -6.52 -25.97 1.62
C VAL A 15 -6.49 -24.51 2.06
N THR A 16 -5.38 -24.08 2.62
CA THR A 16 -5.16 -22.67 2.97
C THR A 16 -5.11 -21.85 1.69
N TRP A 17 -6.13 -21.01 1.55
CA TRP A 17 -6.43 -20.07 0.48
C TRP A 17 -5.19 -19.30 0.01
N PRO A 18 -4.98 -19.13 -1.31
CA PRO A 18 -4.04 -18.16 -1.86
C PRO A 18 -4.85 -16.95 -2.35
N VAL A 19 -5.26 -16.07 -1.42
CA VAL A 19 -5.89 -14.78 -1.77
C VAL A 19 -5.15 -13.72 -0.98
N ASP A 20 -4.21 -12.98 -1.58
CA ASP A 20 -3.56 -11.80 -0.98
C ASP A 20 -3.47 -11.85 0.56
N ASN A 21 -2.90 -12.96 1.07
CA ASN A 21 -3.21 -13.53 2.39
C ASN A 21 -2.90 -12.59 3.56
N GLY A 22 -2.09 -11.55 3.34
CA GLY A 22 -1.79 -10.56 4.37
C GLY A 22 -2.98 -9.68 4.74
N LEU A 23 -3.87 -9.36 3.80
CA LEU A 23 -4.88 -8.31 4.02
C LEU A 23 -6.14 -8.85 4.68
N PHE A 24 -6.74 -9.95 4.20
CA PHE A 24 -7.94 -10.52 4.84
C PHE A 24 -7.65 -11.02 6.27
N VAL A 25 -6.55 -11.76 6.45
CA VAL A 25 -6.15 -12.32 7.76
C VAL A 25 -5.84 -11.24 8.79
N SER A 26 -5.32 -10.07 8.36
CA SER A 26 -5.08 -8.95 9.27
C SER A 26 -6.31 -8.07 9.50
N GLN A 27 -7.22 -7.95 8.52
CA GLN A 27 -8.39 -7.09 8.64
C GLN A 27 -9.58 -7.76 9.33
N MET A 28 -9.71 -9.08 9.26
CA MET A 28 -10.79 -9.83 9.92
C MET A 28 -10.76 -9.65 11.46
N PRO A 29 -9.63 -9.82 12.16
CA PRO A 29 -9.55 -9.52 13.59
C PRO A 29 -9.86 -8.05 13.91
N ASN A 30 -9.43 -7.12 13.07
CA ASN A 30 -9.71 -5.69 13.27
C ASN A 30 -11.21 -5.40 13.12
N PHE A 31 -11.89 -6.01 12.15
CA PHE A 31 -13.33 -5.89 11.98
C PHE A 31 -14.07 -6.43 13.21
N LEU A 32 -13.72 -7.64 13.66
CA LEU A 32 -14.35 -8.26 14.83
C LEU A 32 -14.11 -7.44 16.11
N MET A 33 -12.88 -6.92 16.30
CA MET A 33 -12.54 -6.02 17.39
C MET A 33 -13.39 -4.74 17.35
N ASN A 34 -13.55 -4.11 16.18
CA ASN A 34 -14.34 -2.89 16.02
C ASN A 34 -15.83 -3.12 16.28
N VAL A 35 -16.40 -4.22 15.79
CA VAL A 35 -17.80 -4.61 16.03
C VAL A 35 -18.03 -4.92 17.50
N SER A 36 -17.13 -5.68 18.14
CA SER A 36 -17.20 -5.98 19.56
C SER A 36 -17.09 -4.72 20.41
N THR A 37 -16.18 -3.80 20.06
CA THR A 37 -16.03 -2.50 20.74
C THR A 37 -17.28 -1.65 20.59
N PHE A 38 -17.90 -1.61 19.40
CA PHE A 38 -19.15 -0.91 19.18
C PHE A 38 -20.28 -1.42 20.09
N ILE A 39 -20.49 -2.75 20.09
CA ILE A 39 -21.53 -3.39 20.90
C ILE A 39 -21.26 -3.17 22.39
N GLY A 40 -20.02 -3.40 22.85
CA GLY A 40 -19.63 -3.26 24.25
C GLY A 40 -19.75 -1.82 24.76
N CYS A 41 -19.32 -0.83 23.97
CA CYS A 41 -19.47 0.58 24.31
C CYS A 41 -20.95 0.99 24.42
N TYR A 42 -21.80 0.50 23.52
CA TYR A 42 -23.22 0.86 23.55
C TYR A 42 -23.94 0.22 24.74
N ILE A 43 -23.66 -1.06 25.05
CA ILE A 43 -24.16 -1.74 26.25
C ILE A 43 -23.74 -0.96 27.51
N MET A 44 -22.47 -0.58 27.62
CA MET A 44 -21.98 0.20 28.77
C MET A 44 -22.63 1.59 28.84
N ALA A 45 -22.87 2.26 27.71
CA ALA A 45 -23.59 3.53 27.68
C ALA A 45 -25.02 3.40 28.20
N PHE A 46 -25.73 2.30 27.85
CA PHE A 46 -27.07 2.00 28.35
C PHE A 46 -27.08 1.72 29.85
N ILE A 47 -26.10 0.94 30.35
CA ILE A 47 -25.97 0.63 31.77
C ILE A 47 -25.70 1.89 32.59
N LEU A 48 -24.83 2.79 32.11
CA LEU A 48 -24.48 4.01 32.82
C LEU A 48 -25.64 5.03 32.82
N LEU A 49 -26.16 5.34 31.63
CA LEU A 49 -27.21 6.35 31.42
C LEU A 49 -28.02 6.06 30.15
N TRP A 50 -29.03 5.20 30.27
CA TRP A 50 -29.92 4.85 29.16
C TRP A 50 -30.58 6.07 28.49
N ARG A 51 -30.97 7.10 29.25
CA ARG A 51 -31.57 8.33 28.71
C ARG A 51 -30.62 9.07 27.76
N LEU A 52 -29.35 9.18 28.13
CA LEU A 52 -28.34 9.80 27.28
C LEU A 52 -28.05 8.90 26.06
N ALA A 53 -27.93 7.59 26.27
CA ALA A 53 -27.60 6.65 25.21
C ALA A 53 -28.65 6.65 24.07
N ILE A 54 -29.95 6.71 24.40
CA ILE A 54 -31.03 6.83 23.40
C ILE A 54 -30.90 8.11 22.59
N VAL A 55 -30.68 9.24 23.24
CA VAL A 55 -30.57 10.54 22.57
C VAL A 55 -29.32 10.60 21.68
N MET A 56 -28.25 9.89 22.05
CA MET A 56 -27.00 9.89 21.31
C MET A 56 -26.97 8.89 20.14
N PHE A 57 -27.89 7.93 20.06
CA PHE A 57 -27.93 6.91 19.02
C PHE A 57 -28.00 7.48 17.58
N PRO A 58 -28.85 8.48 17.27
CA PRO A 58 -28.91 9.07 15.93
C PRO A 58 -27.59 9.74 15.50
N PHE A 59 -26.79 10.23 16.45
CA PHE A 59 -25.51 10.87 16.15
C PHE A 59 -24.45 9.87 15.67
N ILE A 60 -24.64 8.57 15.90
CA ILE A 60 -23.78 7.53 15.34
C ILE A 60 -23.90 7.51 13.81
N LEU A 61 -25.13 7.63 13.28
CA LEU A 61 -25.34 7.73 11.83
C LEU A 61 -24.69 9.00 11.27
N LEU A 62 -24.77 10.11 12.00
CA LEU A 62 -24.13 11.36 11.62
C LEU A 62 -22.59 11.24 11.53
N LEU A 63 -21.96 10.36 12.32
CA LEU A 63 -20.53 10.07 12.22
C LEU A 63 -20.17 9.18 11.02
N VAL A 64 -21.09 8.29 10.60
CA VAL A 64 -20.86 7.32 9.52
C VAL A 64 -21.12 7.90 8.14
N ILE A 65 -22.18 8.70 7.98
CA ILE A 65 -22.61 9.27 6.69
C ILE A 65 -21.47 9.98 5.96
N PRO A 66 -20.69 10.87 6.59
CA PRO A 66 -19.61 11.56 5.91
C PRO A 66 -18.58 10.53 5.39
N GLY A 67 -18.12 9.60 6.23
CA GLY A 67 -17.17 8.56 5.82
C GLY A 67 -17.60 7.74 4.59
N VAL A 68 -18.88 7.32 4.53
CA VAL A 68 -19.42 6.55 3.40
C VAL A 68 -19.53 7.40 2.13
N VAL A 69 -20.08 8.62 2.24
CA VAL A 69 -20.26 9.53 1.10
C VAL A 69 -18.90 9.92 0.50
N TYR A 70 -17.92 10.27 1.33
CA TYR A 70 -16.57 10.59 0.85
C TYR A 70 -15.86 9.39 0.26
N GLY A 71 -16.01 8.20 0.85
CA GLY A 71 -15.45 6.97 0.29
C GLY A 71 -15.89 6.77 -1.16
N LYS A 72 -17.19 6.96 -1.45
CA LYS A 72 -17.72 6.88 -2.83
C LYS A 72 -17.14 7.95 -3.75
N ILE A 73 -17.09 9.21 -3.31
CA ILE A 73 -16.56 10.33 -4.10
C ILE A 73 -15.07 10.11 -4.41
N LEU A 74 -14.27 9.73 -3.41
CA LEU A 74 -12.84 9.52 -3.54
C LEU A 74 -12.52 8.34 -4.46
N ILE A 75 -13.28 7.24 -4.36
CA ILE A 75 -13.15 6.09 -5.28
C ILE A 75 -13.49 6.52 -6.72
N GLY A 76 -14.55 7.30 -6.91
CA GLY A 76 -14.95 7.82 -8.22
C GLY A 76 -13.87 8.69 -8.86
N ILE A 77 -13.31 9.65 -8.11
CA ILE A 77 -12.22 10.52 -8.57
C ILE A 77 -10.96 9.70 -8.85
N SER A 78 -10.59 8.77 -7.96
CA SER A 78 -9.39 7.94 -8.12
C SER A 78 -9.47 7.03 -9.35
N ARG A 79 -10.67 6.50 -9.66
CA ARG A 79 -10.91 5.71 -10.87
C ARG A 79 -10.73 6.56 -12.13
N LYS A 80 -11.31 7.76 -12.16
CA LYS A 80 -11.15 8.71 -13.27
C LYS A 80 -9.68 9.12 -13.43
N MET A 81 -8.97 9.39 -12.34
CA MET A 81 -7.53 9.66 -12.39
C MET A 81 -6.73 8.51 -12.98
N LYS A 82 -6.98 7.27 -12.55
CA LYS A 82 -6.28 6.11 -13.10
C LYS A 82 -6.50 5.95 -14.61
N GLN A 83 -7.72 6.19 -15.09
CA GLN A 83 -8.05 6.15 -16.52
C GLN A 83 -7.31 7.24 -17.31
N GLU A 84 -7.26 8.48 -16.82
CA GLU A 84 -6.56 9.57 -17.50
C GLU A 84 -5.03 9.42 -17.42
N TYR A 85 -4.50 8.92 -16.29
CA TYR A 85 -3.08 8.55 -16.19
C TYR A 85 -2.70 7.45 -17.17
N SER A 86 -3.56 6.45 -17.41
CA SER A 86 -3.28 5.41 -18.40
C SER A 86 -3.07 5.99 -19.81
N LYS A 87 -3.78 7.06 -20.19
CA LYS A 87 -3.58 7.71 -21.49
C LYS A 87 -2.22 8.41 -21.58
N ALA A 88 -1.81 9.09 -20.51
CA ALA A 88 -0.48 9.69 -20.43
C ALA A 88 0.62 8.61 -20.47
N GLU A 89 0.39 7.49 -19.78
CA GLU A 89 1.29 6.33 -19.79
C GLU A 89 1.44 5.71 -21.17
N THR A 90 0.34 5.54 -21.93
CA THR A 90 0.43 5.03 -23.31
C THR A 90 1.26 5.94 -24.21
N ILE A 91 1.16 7.26 -24.03
CA ILE A 91 1.97 8.22 -24.79
C ILE A 91 3.45 8.09 -24.43
N ALA A 92 3.76 7.99 -23.13
CA ALA A 92 5.14 7.78 -22.68
C ALA A 92 5.70 6.43 -23.15
N GLU A 93 4.91 5.36 -23.10
CA GLU A 93 5.31 4.02 -23.55
C GLU A 93 5.55 3.97 -25.05
N GLN A 94 4.71 4.63 -25.85
CA GLN A 94 4.93 4.76 -27.29
C GLN A 94 6.22 5.55 -27.56
N ALA A 95 6.49 6.61 -26.79
CA ALA A 95 7.70 7.40 -26.96
C ALA A 95 8.96 6.60 -26.58
N ILE A 96 8.92 5.84 -25.48
CA ILE A 96 10.04 5.03 -25.01
C ILE A 96 10.28 3.82 -25.94
N SER A 97 9.23 3.13 -26.38
CA SER A 97 9.37 1.98 -27.30
C SER A 97 9.86 2.38 -28.69
N SER A 98 9.60 3.62 -29.11
CA SER A 98 10.08 4.19 -30.37
C SER A 98 11.21 5.22 -30.19
N ALA A 99 11.98 5.12 -29.10
CA ALA A 99 13.04 6.08 -28.77
C ALA A 99 14.04 6.31 -29.92
N ARG A 100 14.42 5.25 -30.65
CA ARG A 100 15.31 5.33 -31.83
C ARG A 100 14.71 6.20 -32.94
N THR A 101 13.41 6.07 -33.19
CA THR A 101 12.69 6.88 -34.19
C THR A 101 12.57 8.32 -33.72
N ILE A 102 12.24 8.56 -32.44
CA ILE A 102 12.15 9.91 -31.88
C ILE A 102 13.49 10.63 -31.97
N TYR A 103 14.58 9.94 -31.65
CA TYR A 103 15.92 10.49 -31.75
C TYR A 103 16.29 10.84 -33.21
N ALA A 104 16.02 9.93 -34.15
CA ALA A 104 16.33 10.14 -35.57
C ALA A 104 15.58 11.33 -36.20
N PHE A 105 14.38 11.67 -35.71
CA PHE A 105 13.57 12.79 -36.19
C PHE A 105 13.59 14.03 -35.28
N VAL A 106 14.46 14.07 -34.27
CA VAL A 106 14.55 15.18 -33.29
C VAL A 106 13.17 15.48 -32.66
N GLY A 107 12.42 14.41 -32.34
CA GLY A 107 11.04 14.47 -31.89
C GLY A 107 10.86 14.62 -30.37
N GLU A 108 11.95 14.73 -29.60
CA GLU A 108 11.94 14.68 -28.13
C GLU A 108 11.08 15.78 -27.51
N THR A 109 11.24 17.02 -27.97
CA THR A 109 10.47 18.19 -27.50
C THR A 109 8.98 18.02 -27.76
N LYS A 110 8.61 17.49 -28.92
CA LYS A 110 7.22 17.19 -29.30
C LYS A 110 6.62 16.09 -28.42
N ALA A 111 7.37 15.03 -28.14
CA ALA A 111 6.94 13.95 -27.26
C ALA A 111 6.73 14.44 -25.81
N ILE A 112 7.65 15.26 -25.29
CA ILE A 112 7.54 15.85 -23.94
C ILE A 112 6.34 16.79 -23.86
N ALA A 113 6.10 17.62 -24.88
CA ALA A 113 4.95 18.53 -24.93
C ALA A 113 3.62 17.76 -24.95
N ALA A 114 3.52 16.68 -25.73
CA ALA A 114 2.34 15.82 -25.77
C ALA A 114 2.09 15.15 -24.41
N TYR A 115 3.14 14.66 -23.75
CA TYR A 115 3.04 14.08 -22.41
C TYR A 115 2.64 15.10 -21.34
N SER A 116 3.22 16.31 -21.39
CA SER A 116 2.86 17.42 -20.48
C SER A 116 1.38 17.82 -20.61
N ALA A 117 0.87 17.89 -21.85
CA ALA A 117 -0.54 18.16 -22.12
C ALA A 117 -1.45 17.06 -21.55
N ALA A 118 -1.06 15.78 -21.70
CA ALA A 118 -1.79 14.65 -21.15
C ALA A 118 -1.83 14.64 -19.61
N LEU A 119 -0.80 15.17 -18.94
CA LEU A 119 -0.73 15.25 -17.47
C LEU A 119 -1.58 16.38 -16.84
N GLN A 120 -2.07 17.35 -17.63
CA GLN A 120 -2.86 18.47 -17.11
C GLN A 120 -4.21 18.02 -16.50
N LEU A 121 -4.87 17.06 -17.14
CA LEU A 121 -6.16 16.56 -16.69
C LEU A 121 -6.06 15.72 -15.41
N PRO A 122 -5.13 14.76 -15.30
CA PRO A 122 -4.81 14.10 -14.03
C PRO A 122 -4.48 15.08 -12.90
N LEU A 123 -3.70 16.13 -13.16
CA LEU A 123 -3.38 17.16 -12.16
C LEU A 123 -4.64 17.85 -11.64
N LYS A 124 -5.55 18.30 -12.52
CA LYS A 124 -6.82 18.94 -12.10
C LYS A 124 -7.71 17.99 -11.30
N LEU A 125 -7.74 16.71 -11.65
CA LEU A 125 -8.47 15.69 -10.88
C LEU A 125 -7.81 15.44 -9.51
N GLY A 126 -6.48 15.48 -9.42
CA GLY A 126 -5.72 15.37 -8.18
C GLY A 126 -6.01 16.52 -7.22
N LEU A 127 -6.16 17.76 -7.73
CA LEU A 127 -6.61 18.90 -6.91
C LEU A 127 -8.01 18.68 -6.34
N LYS A 128 -8.95 18.19 -7.16
CA LYS A 128 -10.31 17.83 -6.69
C LYS A 128 -10.27 16.70 -5.67
N GLN A 129 -9.36 15.74 -5.82
CA GLN A 129 -9.13 14.67 -4.85
C GLN A 129 -8.64 15.26 -3.51
N GLY A 130 -7.71 16.21 -3.55
CA GLY A 130 -7.22 16.94 -2.37
C GLY A 130 -8.32 17.67 -1.61
N MET A 131 -9.19 18.39 -2.34
CA MET A 131 -10.34 19.06 -1.75
C MET A 131 -11.33 18.06 -1.13
N ALA A 132 -11.65 16.97 -1.84
CA ALA A 132 -12.51 15.90 -1.33
C ALA A 132 -11.92 15.23 -0.08
N LYS A 133 -10.59 15.03 -0.04
CA LYS A 133 -9.87 14.52 1.13
C LYS A 133 -9.94 15.50 2.30
N GLY A 134 -9.75 16.79 2.06
CA GLY A 134 -9.88 17.83 3.08
C GLY A 134 -11.28 17.90 3.69
N LEU A 135 -12.32 17.80 2.85
CA LEU A 135 -13.70 17.72 3.33
C LEU A 135 -13.94 16.43 4.13
N ALA A 136 -13.37 15.31 3.68
CA ALA A 136 -13.51 14.03 4.38
C ALA A 136 -12.89 14.04 5.77
N VAL A 137 -11.64 14.49 5.87
CA VAL A 137 -10.94 14.60 7.16
C VAL A 137 -11.58 15.68 8.04
N GLY A 138 -11.97 16.82 7.44
CA GLY A 138 -12.63 17.92 8.14
C GLY A 138 -14.00 17.55 8.71
N SER A 139 -14.75 16.66 8.07
CA SER A 139 -16.04 16.19 8.60
C SER A 139 -15.93 15.32 9.85
N ASN A 140 -14.74 14.82 10.20
CA ASN A 140 -14.54 14.22 11.52
C ASN A 140 -14.72 15.26 12.65
N ALA A 141 -14.74 16.55 12.35
CA ALA A 141 -15.08 17.61 13.29
C ALA A 141 -16.53 17.50 13.83
N VAL A 142 -17.40 16.72 13.20
CA VAL A 142 -18.75 16.39 13.72
C VAL A 142 -18.68 15.85 15.15
N ILE A 143 -17.60 15.19 15.54
CA ILE A 143 -17.35 14.73 16.92
C ILE A 143 -17.44 15.90 17.93
N PHE A 144 -16.94 17.08 17.57
CA PHE A 144 -17.02 18.27 18.42
C PHE A 144 -18.47 18.76 18.56
N ALA A 145 -19.26 18.73 17.48
CA ALA A 145 -20.69 19.04 17.55
C ALA A 145 -21.45 18.03 18.42
N VAL A 146 -21.09 16.75 18.35
CA VAL A 146 -21.64 15.69 19.23
C VAL A 146 -21.32 15.99 20.70
N TRP A 147 -20.10 16.40 21.03
CA TRP A 147 -19.75 16.86 22.38
C TRP A 147 -20.50 18.12 22.81
N SER A 148 -20.69 19.08 21.91
CA SER A 148 -21.46 20.30 22.20
C SER A 148 -22.91 19.98 22.61
N PHE A 149 -23.55 19.08 21.88
CA PHE A 149 -24.89 18.61 22.20
C PHE A 149 -24.90 17.80 23.50
N MET A 150 -23.91 16.92 23.68
CA MET A 150 -23.79 16.09 24.86
C MET A 150 -23.49 16.89 26.13
N SER A 151 -22.70 17.96 26.05
CA SER A 151 -22.44 18.84 27.19
C SER A 151 -23.71 19.58 27.58
N TYR A 152 -24.48 20.06 26.59
CA TYR A 152 -25.76 20.72 26.82
C TYR A 152 -26.80 19.78 27.45
N TYR A 153 -27.08 18.64 26.83
CA TYR A 153 -28.08 17.69 27.34
C TYR A 153 -27.61 17.00 28.63
N GLY A 154 -26.33 16.65 28.70
CA GLY A 154 -25.69 16.09 29.89
C GLY A 154 -25.82 17.01 31.10
N SER A 155 -25.66 18.33 30.91
CA SER A 155 -25.87 19.30 32.00
C SER A 155 -27.28 19.28 32.57
N ARG A 156 -28.30 19.15 31.72
CA ARG A 156 -29.70 19.05 32.14
C ARG A 156 -29.93 17.78 32.94
N LEU A 157 -29.31 16.67 32.54
CA LEU A 157 -29.37 15.41 33.28
C LEU A 157 -28.75 15.52 34.68
N VAL A 158 -27.63 16.22 34.81
CA VAL A 158 -26.97 16.48 36.09
C VAL A 158 -27.83 17.40 36.97
N MET A 159 -28.37 18.48 36.42
CA MET A 159 -29.13 19.48 37.18
C MET A 159 -30.52 19.00 37.62
N TYR A 160 -31.29 18.37 36.73
CA TYR A 160 -32.71 18.06 36.96
C TYR A 160 -33.00 16.59 37.29
N HIS A 161 -32.10 15.68 36.94
CA HIS A 161 -32.30 14.24 37.15
C HIS A 161 -31.29 13.63 38.11
N GLY A 162 -30.49 14.45 38.80
CA GLY A 162 -29.54 14.00 39.82
C GLY A 162 -28.48 13.02 39.30
N SER A 163 -28.23 13.00 37.98
CA SER A 163 -27.26 12.09 37.38
C SER A 163 -25.83 12.53 37.72
N ARG A 164 -24.96 11.57 38.09
CA ARG A 164 -23.55 11.87 38.37
C ARG A 164 -22.83 12.31 37.09
N GLY A 165 -22.10 13.43 37.15
CA GLY A 165 -21.33 13.97 36.02
C GLY A 165 -20.36 12.98 35.38
N GLY A 166 -19.72 12.13 36.19
CA GLY A 166 -18.84 11.07 35.69
C GLY A 166 -19.56 10.04 34.80
N ASN A 167 -20.82 9.69 35.12
CA ASN A 167 -21.59 8.76 34.30
C ASN A 167 -21.96 9.39 32.95
N VAL A 168 -22.26 10.70 32.92
CA VAL A 168 -22.55 11.46 31.70
C VAL A 168 -21.33 11.45 30.77
N PHE A 169 -20.16 11.77 31.30
CA PHE A 169 -18.91 11.73 30.53
C PHE A 169 -18.60 10.33 30.02
N ASN A 170 -18.64 9.31 30.88
CA ASN A 170 -18.29 7.94 30.50
C ASN A 170 -19.27 7.37 29.45
N ALA A 171 -20.59 7.54 29.65
CA ALA A 171 -21.58 7.11 28.66
C ALA A 171 -21.36 7.82 27.32
N GLY A 172 -21.04 9.12 27.36
CA GLY A 172 -20.70 9.89 26.19
C GLY A 172 -19.45 9.43 25.43
N ALA A 173 -18.35 9.23 26.17
CA ALA A 173 -17.11 8.70 25.64
C ALA A 173 -17.32 7.31 25.00
N CYS A 174 -18.10 6.44 25.64
CA CYS A 174 -18.49 5.15 25.07
C CYS A 174 -19.23 5.29 23.74
N VAL A 175 -20.26 6.14 23.65
CA VAL A 175 -21.02 6.31 22.40
C VAL A 175 -20.12 6.79 21.26
N MET A 176 -19.19 7.70 21.54
CA MET A 176 -18.27 8.18 20.51
C MET A 176 -17.23 7.14 20.09
N VAL A 177 -16.58 6.46 21.04
CA VAL A 177 -15.60 5.40 20.74
C VAL A 177 -16.28 4.27 19.98
N GLY A 178 -17.52 3.93 20.37
CA GLY A 178 -18.36 2.99 19.64
C GLY A 178 -18.65 3.48 18.21
N GLY A 179 -19.10 4.73 18.04
CA GLY A 179 -19.41 5.30 16.72
C GLY A 179 -18.21 5.33 15.76
N LEU A 180 -17.04 5.72 16.27
CA LEU A 180 -15.78 5.68 15.50
C LEU A 180 -15.39 4.25 15.13
N SER A 181 -15.52 3.31 16.07
CA SER A 181 -15.23 1.89 15.82
C SER A 181 -16.17 1.30 14.76
N PHE A 182 -17.45 1.67 14.79
CA PHE A 182 -18.43 1.24 13.78
C PHE A 182 -18.06 1.77 12.38
N GLY A 183 -17.68 3.05 12.26
CA GLY A 183 -17.19 3.62 11.01
C GLY A 183 -15.94 2.91 10.48
N ALA A 184 -14.97 2.64 11.35
CA ALA A 184 -13.78 1.87 10.99
C ALA A 184 -14.10 0.42 10.59
N GLY A 185 -15.03 -0.23 11.28
CA GLY A 185 -15.55 -1.56 10.91
C GLY A 185 -16.16 -1.58 9.50
N LEU A 186 -17.00 -0.61 9.17
CA LEU A 186 -17.62 -0.50 7.84
C LEU A 186 -16.60 -0.36 6.71
N SER A 187 -15.49 0.37 6.94
CA SER A 187 -14.44 0.51 5.94
C SER A 187 -13.74 -0.82 5.60
N ASN A 188 -13.73 -1.79 6.53
CA ASN A 188 -13.10 -3.09 6.33
C ASN A 188 -13.98 -4.09 5.56
N MET A 189 -15.28 -3.82 5.44
CA MET A 189 -16.24 -4.73 4.79
C MET A 189 -15.94 -4.97 3.31
N LYS A 190 -15.33 -3.99 2.64
CA LYS A 190 -14.89 -4.14 1.25
C LYS A 190 -13.92 -5.31 1.07
N TYR A 191 -12.98 -5.49 1.99
CA TYR A 191 -12.00 -6.58 1.90
C TYR A 191 -12.66 -7.95 2.04
N PHE A 192 -13.76 -8.03 2.79
CA PHE A 192 -14.55 -9.25 2.88
C PHE A 192 -15.23 -9.57 1.55
N ALA A 193 -15.87 -8.57 0.92
CA ALA A 193 -16.49 -8.74 -0.40
C ALA A 193 -15.47 -9.13 -1.48
N ASP A 194 -14.31 -8.46 -1.51
CA ASP A 194 -13.23 -8.78 -2.44
C ASP A 194 -12.71 -10.22 -2.20
N ALA A 195 -12.51 -10.62 -0.94
CA ALA A 195 -12.07 -11.98 -0.58
C ALA A 195 -13.11 -13.06 -0.93
N CYS A 196 -14.40 -12.82 -0.69
CA CYS A 196 -15.47 -13.73 -1.08
C CYS A 196 -15.51 -13.91 -2.61
N SER A 197 -15.41 -12.83 -3.37
CA SER A 197 -15.42 -12.87 -4.85
C SER A 197 -14.20 -13.59 -5.45
N ALA A 198 -13.05 -13.50 -4.78
CA ALA A 198 -11.85 -14.23 -5.16
C ALA A 198 -11.98 -15.72 -4.79
N GLY A 199 -12.52 -16.00 -3.60
CA GLY A 199 -12.80 -17.37 -3.15
C GLY A 199 -13.78 -18.10 -4.06
N GLU A 200 -14.84 -17.43 -4.50
CA GLU A 200 -15.82 -17.97 -5.44
C GLU A 200 -15.17 -18.40 -6.76
N ARG A 201 -14.34 -17.54 -7.37
CA ARG A 201 -13.56 -17.88 -8.57
C ARG A 201 -12.63 -19.08 -8.38
N ILE A 202 -12.05 -19.25 -7.19
CA ILE A 202 -11.20 -20.41 -6.88
C ILE A 202 -12.06 -21.66 -6.70
N MET A 203 -13.25 -21.55 -6.10
CA MET A 203 -14.18 -22.67 -5.91
C MET A 203 -14.85 -23.11 -7.23
N GLU A 204 -15.01 -22.20 -8.19
CA GLU A 204 -15.48 -22.48 -9.54
C GLU A 204 -14.49 -23.31 -10.37
N PHE A 205 -13.19 -23.37 -10.00
CA PHE A 205 -12.26 -24.29 -10.65
C PHE A 205 -12.75 -25.73 -10.43
N PRO A 206 -13.14 -26.45 -11.51
CA PRO A 206 -13.71 -27.78 -11.35
C PRO A 206 -12.69 -28.70 -10.69
N GLN A 207 -13.03 -29.26 -9.53
CA GLN A 207 -12.20 -30.23 -8.82
C GLN A 207 -12.04 -31.57 -9.58
N GLY A 208 -12.48 -31.66 -10.84
CA GLY A 208 -12.74 -32.90 -11.55
C GLY A 208 -12.18 -33.06 -12.97
N TYR A 209 -11.49 -32.08 -13.56
CA TYR A 209 -10.73 -32.36 -14.79
C TYR A 209 -9.36 -32.89 -14.43
N SER A 210 -9.33 -34.15 -13.98
CA SER A 210 -8.12 -34.95 -14.14
C SER A 210 -7.78 -34.92 -15.62
N THR A 211 -6.55 -34.55 -15.97
CA THR A 211 -5.96 -34.92 -17.27
C THR A 211 -5.89 -36.44 -17.28
N GLN A 212 -7.02 -37.11 -17.51
CA GLN A 212 -7.06 -38.54 -17.71
C GLN A 212 -6.31 -38.82 -18.99
N VAL A 213 -5.29 -39.65 -18.88
CA VAL A 213 -4.66 -40.25 -20.04
C VAL A 213 -5.73 -41.17 -20.65
N MET A 214 -6.38 -40.71 -21.71
CA MET A 214 -7.51 -41.39 -22.34
C MET A 214 -7.06 -42.71 -23.00
N GLU A 215 -5.83 -42.75 -23.53
CA GLU A 215 -5.27 -43.89 -24.23
C GLU A 215 -3.76 -43.99 -23.97
N ILE A 216 -3.27 -45.21 -23.72
CA ILE A 216 -1.85 -45.52 -23.44
C ILE A 216 -1.46 -46.66 -24.38
N GLY A 217 -0.41 -46.47 -25.18
CA GLY A 217 0.07 -47.45 -26.15
C GLY A 217 1.20 -46.89 -27.01
N SER A 218 1.80 -47.71 -27.86
CA SER A 218 2.71 -47.23 -28.91
C SER A 218 1.94 -46.49 -30.02
N HIS A 219 2.63 -45.64 -30.79
CA HIS A 219 2.01 -44.87 -31.87
C HIS A 219 1.24 -45.76 -32.87
N ASP A 220 1.81 -46.92 -33.19
CA ASP A 220 1.23 -47.86 -34.15
C ASP A 220 -0.03 -48.55 -33.58
N GLU A 221 -0.01 -48.95 -32.30
CA GLU A 221 -1.18 -49.54 -31.61
C GLU A 221 -2.34 -48.55 -31.44
N LEU A 222 -2.04 -47.26 -31.22
CA LEU A 222 -3.05 -46.23 -31.00
C LEU A 222 -3.66 -45.68 -32.30
N ILE A 223 -3.00 -45.88 -33.44
CA ILE A 223 -3.52 -45.54 -34.77
C ILE A 223 -4.38 -46.67 -35.34
N GLU A 224 -4.08 -47.92 -34.97
CA GLU A 224 -4.83 -49.10 -35.42
C GLU A 224 -6.26 -49.12 -34.85
N ASN A 225 -6.48 -48.51 -33.68
CA ASN A 225 -7.83 -48.31 -33.14
C ASN A 225 -8.54 -47.15 -33.86
N GLU A 226 -9.29 -47.47 -34.93
CA GLU A 226 -9.97 -46.48 -35.79
C GLU A 226 -10.95 -45.55 -35.05
N PHE A 227 -11.48 -45.98 -33.90
CA PHE A 227 -12.40 -45.18 -33.07
C PHE A 227 -11.70 -44.52 -31.87
N GLY A 228 -10.37 -44.58 -31.81
CA GLY A 228 -9.56 -43.98 -30.75
C GLY A 228 -9.48 -42.46 -30.81
N MET A 229 -9.42 -41.83 -29.64
CA MET A 229 -9.27 -40.37 -29.49
C MET A 229 -7.92 -39.88 -30.01
N TYR A 230 -6.86 -40.70 -29.93
CA TYR A 230 -5.56 -40.37 -30.51
C TYR A 230 -5.57 -40.39 -32.04
N ALA A 231 -6.10 -41.46 -32.66
CA ALA A 231 -6.18 -41.60 -34.12
C ALA A 231 -6.99 -40.47 -34.78
N SER A 232 -8.09 -40.05 -34.14
CA SER A 232 -8.92 -38.93 -34.63
C SER A 232 -8.19 -37.58 -34.55
N LEU A 233 -7.44 -37.31 -33.49
CA LEU A 233 -6.62 -36.09 -33.36
C LEU A 233 -5.47 -36.05 -34.38
N VAL A 234 -4.81 -37.19 -34.63
CA VAL A 234 -3.76 -37.29 -35.65
C VAL A 234 -4.32 -37.02 -37.05
N ARG A 235 -5.50 -37.55 -37.37
CA ARG A 235 -6.21 -37.25 -38.63
C ARG A 235 -6.61 -35.76 -38.73
N LEU A 236 -7.06 -35.15 -37.64
CA LEU A 236 -7.35 -33.71 -37.57
C LEU A 236 -6.11 -32.83 -37.78
N GLN A 237 -4.95 -33.31 -37.33
CA GLN A 237 -3.68 -32.62 -37.50
C GLN A 237 -3.14 -32.77 -38.94
N GLN A 238 -3.33 -33.94 -39.56
CA GLN A 238 -3.02 -34.17 -40.98
C GLN A 238 -3.92 -33.33 -41.90
N THR A 239 -5.22 -33.23 -41.60
CA THR A 239 -6.16 -32.37 -42.36
C THR A 239 -5.88 -30.87 -42.22
N GLN A 240 -5.23 -30.40 -41.15
CA GLN A 240 -4.76 -29.00 -41.06
C GLN A 240 -3.48 -28.74 -41.87
N THR A 241 -2.67 -29.78 -42.11
CA THR A 241 -1.42 -29.67 -42.87
C THR A 241 -1.70 -29.74 -44.38
N ASP A 242 -2.74 -30.47 -44.78
CA ASP A 242 -3.22 -30.57 -46.15
C ASP A 242 -4.29 -29.51 -46.48
N LYS A 243 -3.87 -28.24 -46.56
CA LYS A 243 -4.59 -27.28 -47.39
C LYS A 243 -4.13 -27.46 -48.84
N PRO A 244 -5.03 -27.73 -49.81
CA PRO A 244 -4.62 -28.00 -51.19
C PRO A 244 -4.12 -26.71 -51.83
N SER A 245 -2.84 -26.70 -52.22
CA SER A 245 -2.30 -25.75 -53.18
C SER A 245 -2.69 -26.24 -54.58
N GLU A 246 -3.28 -25.36 -55.38
CA GLU A 246 -3.71 -25.63 -56.75
C GLU A 246 -2.57 -26.14 -57.65
N ASN A 247 -2.93 -27.14 -58.46
CA ASN A 247 -2.44 -27.48 -59.80
C ASN A 247 -0.93 -27.69 -60.01
N VAL A 248 -0.51 -28.94 -60.26
CA VAL A 248 0.12 -29.35 -61.53
C VAL A 248 -0.12 -30.86 -61.75
N THR A 249 -0.61 -31.17 -62.95
CA THR A 249 -0.86 -32.49 -63.55
C THR A 249 0.37 -33.38 -63.58
N THR A 250 0.27 -34.64 -63.13
CA THR A 250 1.12 -35.74 -63.62
C THR A 250 0.38 -37.08 -63.62
N THR A 251 0.35 -37.72 -64.78
CA THR A 251 -0.08 -39.09 -65.07
C THR A 251 0.90 -40.14 -64.49
N PRO A 252 0.49 -41.42 -64.37
CA PRO A 252 1.20 -42.43 -63.56
C PRO A 252 2.13 -43.32 -64.40
N VAL A 253 3.36 -43.56 -63.94
CA VAL A 253 4.17 -44.74 -64.37
C VAL A 253 5.09 -45.22 -63.23
N SER A 254 5.18 -46.54 -63.15
CA SER A 254 5.80 -47.43 -62.17
C SER A 254 7.33 -47.37 -62.00
N SER A 255 7.75 -47.68 -60.76
CA SER A 255 8.93 -48.49 -60.34
C SER A 255 10.23 -48.48 -61.16
N SER A 256 11.32 -47.98 -60.57
CA SER A 256 12.63 -48.66 -60.43
C SER A 256 13.69 -47.76 -59.77
N ALA A 257 14.73 -48.40 -59.23
CA ALA A 257 15.69 -47.89 -58.25
C ALA A 257 16.81 -46.98 -58.80
N ILE A 258 17.25 -46.02 -57.95
CA ILE A 258 18.62 -45.52 -57.63
C ILE A 258 19.59 -45.26 -58.82
N PRO A 259 20.18 -44.04 -59.00
CA PRO A 259 21.35 -43.68 -58.18
C PRO A 259 21.61 -42.20 -57.80
N ILE A 260 22.53 -42.13 -56.84
CA ILE A 260 23.19 -41.00 -56.18
C ILE A 260 23.74 -39.95 -57.16
N MET A 261 23.51 -38.66 -56.88
CA MET A 261 24.39 -37.58 -57.33
C MET A 261 24.44 -36.44 -56.29
N LYS A 262 25.67 -36.13 -55.85
CA LYS A 262 26.08 -34.96 -55.06
C LYS A 262 26.13 -33.70 -55.94
N ALA A 263 25.65 -32.57 -55.40
CA ALA A 263 26.01 -31.16 -55.67
C ALA A 263 24.77 -30.29 -55.34
N ASN A 264 24.79 -29.08 -54.77
CA ASN A 264 25.82 -28.13 -54.38
C ASN A 264 25.18 -27.14 -53.36
N ASN A 265 26.02 -26.43 -52.61
CA ASN A 265 25.69 -25.33 -51.70
C ASN A 265 24.74 -24.28 -52.27
N ARG A 266 23.68 -23.92 -51.51
CA ARG A 266 23.25 -22.52 -51.35
C ARG A 266 22.75 -22.24 -49.93
N THR A 267 23.31 -21.18 -49.38
CA THR A 267 23.09 -20.54 -48.09
C THR A 267 21.62 -20.17 -47.86
N GLY A 268 21.08 -20.60 -46.71
CA GLY A 268 19.78 -20.15 -46.21
C GLY A 268 19.69 -20.41 -44.71
N SER A 269 19.67 -19.34 -43.92
CA SER A 269 19.48 -19.37 -42.47
C SER A 269 18.09 -19.92 -42.14
N GLY A 270 18.04 -21.11 -41.55
CA GLY A 270 16.81 -21.77 -41.12
C GLY A 270 17.06 -22.60 -39.88
N THR A 271 17.33 -21.95 -38.74
CA THR A 271 17.29 -22.59 -37.43
C THR A 271 15.83 -22.82 -37.02
N GLY A 272 15.33 -24.02 -37.26
CA GLY A 272 13.96 -24.41 -36.90
C GLY A 272 13.74 -25.90 -37.09
N GLY A 273 14.41 -26.72 -36.27
CA GLY A 273 14.21 -28.16 -36.30
C GLY A 273 15.35 -28.94 -35.63
N ARG A 274 15.43 -28.93 -34.30
CA ARG A 274 16.23 -29.92 -33.57
C ARG A 274 15.49 -31.27 -33.65
N ARG A 275 15.70 -32.02 -34.74
CA ARG A 275 15.61 -33.48 -34.70
C ARG A 275 16.82 -33.99 -33.92
N LEU A 276 16.59 -34.95 -33.01
CA LEU A 276 17.65 -35.62 -32.25
C LEU A 276 18.71 -36.17 -33.22
N SER A 277 19.92 -35.63 -33.15
CA SER A 277 21.10 -36.22 -33.80
C SER A 277 21.56 -37.43 -32.99
N PRO A 278 21.96 -38.55 -33.63
CA PRO A 278 22.53 -39.68 -32.92
C PRO A 278 23.84 -39.26 -32.28
N VAL A 279 24.07 -39.73 -31.06
CA VAL A 279 25.28 -39.52 -30.27
C VAL A 279 26.51 -39.92 -31.10
N GLN A 280 27.31 -38.94 -31.52
CA GLN A 280 28.69 -39.19 -31.90
C GLN A 280 29.54 -39.21 -30.63
N ILE A 281 30.02 -40.40 -30.27
CA ILE A 281 31.07 -40.56 -29.27
C ILE A 281 32.37 -40.08 -29.93
N SER A 282 32.69 -38.80 -29.75
CA SER A 282 34.00 -38.26 -30.07
C SER A 282 34.90 -38.40 -28.86
N ARG A 283 35.82 -39.36 -28.91
CA ARG A 283 36.98 -39.43 -27.99
C ARG A 283 37.90 -38.25 -28.32
N SER A 284 37.86 -37.19 -27.51
CA SER A 284 38.87 -36.13 -27.57
C SER A 284 40.09 -36.55 -26.75
N ALA A 285 41.20 -36.78 -27.45
CA ALA A 285 42.52 -36.91 -26.86
C ALA A 285 42.90 -35.60 -26.16
N ASN A 286 43.40 -35.72 -24.93
CA ASN A 286 43.98 -34.62 -24.17
C ASN A 286 45.15 -34.00 -24.96
N SER A 287 45.03 -32.72 -25.31
CA SER A 287 46.20 -31.88 -25.58
C SER A 287 46.20 -30.76 -24.55
N VAL A 288 47.18 -30.84 -23.64
CA VAL A 288 47.50 -29.84 -22.64
C VAL A 288 48.40 -28.80 -23.30
N ALA A 289 47.98 -27.54 -23.30
CA ALA A 289 48.87 -26.40 -23.51
C ALA A 289 48.39 -25.22 -22.63
N PRO A 290 49.32 -24.41 -22.10
CA PRO A 290 49.15 -23.74 -20.81
C PRO A 290 48.45 -22.40 -20.94
N SER A 291 47.63 -22.11 -19.93
CA SER A 291 47.03 -20.81 -19.65
C SER A 291 48.10 -19.72 -19.46
N GLN A 292 48.17 -18.78 -20.41
CA GLN A 292 48.71 -17.46 -20.15
C GLN A 292 47.59 -16.57 -19.59
N VAL A 293 47.85 -16.10 -18.39
CA VAL A 293 47.10 -15.13 -17.60
C VAL A 293 47.02 -13.80 -18.37
N SER A 294 45.81 -13.41 -18.78
CA SER A 294 45.51 -12.03 -19.17
C SER A 294 44.60 -11.40 -18.12
N ILE A 295 45.26 -10.74 -17.17
CA ILE A 295 44.74 -9.71 -16.27
C ILE A 295 44.21 -8.57 -17.16
N SER A 296 42.89 -8.37 -17.23
CA SER A 296 42.26 -7.06 -17.57
C SER A 296 40.71 -7.06 -17.65
N THR A 297 39.98 -7.91 -16.91
CA THR A 297 38.50 -7.88 -16.94
C THR A 297 37.85 -7.64 -15.57
N GLU A 298 38.62 -7.32 -14.54
CA GLU A 298 38.10 -6.96 -13.21
C GLU A 298 37.96 -5.44 -12.98
N GLU A 299 38.47 -4.59 -13.88
CA GLU A 299 38.39 -3.13 -13.70
C GLU A 299 37.09 -2.48 -14.21
N ASN A 300 36.31 -3.15 -15.07
CA ASN A 300 35.06 -2.59 -15.59
C ASN A 300 33.80 -2.97 -14.78
N ALA A 301 33.86 -4.04 -13.97
CA ALA A 301 32.78 -4.39 -13.06
C ALA A 301 32.81 -3.55 -11.76
N ALA A 302 33.99 -3.00 -11.40
CA ALA A 302 34.18 -2.19 -10.21
C ALA A 302 33.85 -0.69 -10.40
N MET A 303 33.51 -0.25 -11.63
CA MET A 303 33.35 1.17 -11.97
C MET A 303 31.90 1.65 -12.16
N GLU A 304 30.88 0.77 -12.19
CA GLU A 304 29.46 1.19 -12.29
C GLU A 304 28.68 1.17 -10.96
N GLU A 305 29.18 0.58 -9.87
CA GLU A 305 28.47 0.56 -8.57
C GLU A 305 28.82 1.73 -7.61
N LYS A 306 29.77 2.61 -7.96
CA LYS A 306 30.29 3.66 -7.06
C LYS A 306 29.81 5.09 -7.37
N ARG A 307 28.50 5.34 -7.53
CA ARG A 307 27.91 6.71 -7.44
C ARG A 307 26.46 6.74 -6.92
N PHE A 308 26.07 5.93 -5.94
CA PHE A 308 24.74 6.09 -5.34
C PHE A 308 24.74 7.15 -4.23
N SER A 309 24.50 8.41 -4.59
CA SER A 309 24.40 9.51 -3.60
C SER A 309 23.24 9.25 -2.62
N ALA A 310 23.45 9.48 -1.33
CA ALA A 310 22.43 9.37 -0.29
C ALA A 310 21.13 10.13 -0.66
N PRO A 311 19.93 9.65 -0.22
CA PRO A 311 18.67 10.30 -0.51
C PRO A 311 18.65 11.72 0.08
N SER A 312 18.77 12.73 -0.78
CA SER A 312 18.72 14.12 -0.34
C SER A 312 17.28 14.60 -0.30
N PHE A 313 16.61 14.39 0.84
CA PHE A 313 15.30 15.02 1.12
C PHE A 313 15.35 16.54 0.95
N ARG A 314 16.50 17.18 1.21
CA ARG A 314 16.74 18.60 0.94
C ARG A 314 16.63 18.93 -0.55
N ARG A 315 17.24 18.10 -1.42
CA ARG A 315 17.15 18.26 -2.87
C ARG A 315 15.72 18.08 -3.38
N LEU A 316 14.95 17.19 -2.75
CA LEU A 316 13.53 17.00 -3.05
C LEU A 316 12.66 18.19 -2.64
N LEU A 317 12.90 18.76 -1.45
CA LEU A 317 12.26 20.02 -1.06
C LEU A 317 12.68 21.18 -1.99
N ALA A 318 13.92 21.19 -2.48
CA ALA A 318 14.36 22.20 -3.45
C ALA A 318 13.61 22.08 -4.80
N LEU A 319 13.21 20.88 -5.24
CA LEU A 319 12.36 20.72 -6.43
C LEU A 319 10.95 21.32 -6.26
N ASN A 320 10.55 21.61 -5.02
CA ASN A 320 9.26 22.16 -4.64
C ASN A 320 9.32 23.69 -4.37
N LEU A 321 10.48 24.33 -4.61
CA LEU A 321 10.65 25.79 -4.49
C LEU A 321 9.60 26.61 -5.24
N PRO A 322 9.17 26.26 -6.47
CA PRO A 322 8.18 27.06 -7.21
C PRO A 322 6.82 27.16 -6.50
N GLU A 323 6.43 26.16 -5.72
CA GLU A 323 5.16 26.11 -4.98
C GLU A 323 5.30 26.50 -3.49
N TRP A 324 6.36 27.23 -3.11
CA TRP A 324 6.65 27.56 -1.70
C TRP A 324 5.51 28.30 -0.99
N LYS A 325 4.72 29.10 -1.71
CA LYS A 325 3.58 29.84 -1.15
C LYS A 325 2.47 28.88 -0.70
N GLN A 326 2.12 27.90 -1.52
CA GLN A 326 1.12 26.90 -1.18
C GLN A 326 1.65 25.96 -0.09
N ALA A 327 2.94 25.64 -0.11
CA ALA A 327 3.57 24.89 0.98
C ALA A 327 3.47 25.64 2.32
N SER A 328 3.69 26.97 2.36
CA SER A 328 3.58 27.75 3.59
C SER A 328 2.14 27.82 4.12
N PHE A 329 1.15 28.05 3.24
CA PHE A 329 -0.27 27.98 3.63
C PHE A 329 -0.68 26.59 4.11
N GLY A 330 -0.16 25.53 3.48
CA GLY A 330 -0.34 24.14 3.93
C GLY A 330 0.22 23.91 5.33
N CYS A 331 1.46 24.34 5.59
CA CYS A 331 2.11 24.24 6.89
C CYS A 331 1.38 25.04 7.97
N LEU A 332 0.91 26.26 7.66
CA LEU A 332 0.10 27.05 8.59
C LEU A 332 -1.20 26.32 8.94
N GLY A 333 -1.88 25.74 7.95
CA GLY A 333 -3.05 24.90 8.17
C GLY A 333 -2.76 23.68 9.05
N ALA A 334 -1.66 22.98 8.80
CA ALA A 334 -1.23 21.83 9.61
C ALA A 334 -0.89 22.21 11.05
N ILE A 335 -0.29 23.38 11.29
CA ILE A 335 -0.01 23.89 12.64
C ILE A 335 -1.33 24.17 13.37
N LEU A 336 -2.26 24.88 12.72
CA LEU A 336 -3.56 25.21 13.30
C LEU A 336 -4.38 23.95 13.59
N PHE A 337 -4.41 22.98 12.67
CA PHE A 337 -5.12 21.71 12.90
C PHE A 337 -4.45 20.86 13.98
N GLY A 338 -3.11 20.87 14.06
CA GLY A 338 -2.39 20.22 15.17
C GLY A 338 -2.74 20.84 16.53
N ALA A 339 -3.02 22.14 16.59
CA ALA A 339 -3.49 22.82 17.81
C ALA A 339 -4.93 22.45 18.21
N VAL A 340 -5.78 22.02 17.26
CA VAL A 340 -7.18 21.65 17.53
C VAL A 340 -7.25 20.51 18.55
N GLN A 341 -6.37 19.51 18.46
CA GLN A 341 -6.44 18.32 19.32
C GLN A 341 -6.15 18.64 20.81
N PRO A 342 -5.05 19.35 21.18
CA PRO A 342 -4.82 19.76 22.57
C PRO A 342 -5.88 20.75 23.09
N VAL A 343 -6.32 21.71 22.26
CA VAL A 343 -7.35 22.68 22.65
C VAL A 343 -8.69 21.99 22.93
N TYR A 344 -9.08 21.05 22.07
CA TYR A 344 -10.24 20.19 22.29
C TYR A 344 -10.13 19.42 23.61
N ALA A 345 -8.98 18.78 23.86
CA ALA A 345 -8.77 18.00 25.09
C ALA A 345 -8.81 18.87 26.35
N PHE A 346 -8.25 20.08 26.29
CA PHE A 346 -8.34 21.07 27.36
C PHE A 346 -9.79 21.43 27.67
N VAL A 347 -10.55 21.85 26.66
CA VAL A 347 -11.96 22.27 26.85
C VAL A 347 -12.81 21.11 27.33
N LEU A 348 -12.55 19.89 26.85
CA LEU A 348 -13.21 18.69 27.34
C LEU A 348 -12.92 18.44 28.83
N GLY A 349 -11.68 18.61 29.27
CA GLY A 349 -11.30 18.50 30.69
C GLY A 349 -11.97 19.56 31.55
N SER A 350 -11.99 20.81 31.09
CA SER A 350 -12.72 21.89 31.77
C SER A 350 -14.22 21.58 31.85
N MET A 351 -14.83 21.08 30.77
CA MET A 351 -16.25 20.72 30.72
C MET A 351 -16.60 19.64 31.75
N ILE A 352 -15.79 18.57 31.85
CA ILE A 352 -16.00 17.51 32.86
C ILE A 352 -15.99 18.09 34.26
N SER A 353 -15.04 19.00 34.55
CA SER A 353 -14.92 19.64 35.87
C SER A 353 -16.16 20.44 36.27
N VAL A 354 -16.93 20.96 35.30
CA VAL A 354 -18.16 21.73 35.55
C VAL A 354 -19.29 20.84 36.05
N PHE A 355 -19.35 19.57 35.62
CA PHE A 355 -20.39 18.65 36.12
C PHE A 355 -20.26 18.29 37.60
N PHE A 356 -19.13 18.65 38.24
CA PHE A 356 -18.90 18.45 39.68
C PHE A 356 -19.17 19.71 40.52
N LEU A 357 -19.58 20.83 39.90
CA LEU A 357 -20.00 22.03 40.64
C LEU A 357 -21.36 21.79 41.32
N LYS A 358 -21.60 22.50 42.43
CA LYS A 358 -22.87 22.45 43.18
C LYS A 358 -23.91 23.46 42.69
N ASP A 359 -23.47 24.61 42.16
CA ASP A 359 -24.35 25.71 41.75
C ASP A 359 -24.91 25.51 40.33
N HIS A 360 -26.24 25.36 40.22
CA HIS A 360 -26.93 25.13 38.94
C HIS A 360 -26.78 26.29 37.93
N ASP A 361 -26.84 27.54 38.40
CA ASP A 361 -26.72 28.70 37.51
C ASP A 361 -25.32 28.79 36.88
N LYS A 362 -24.27 28.54 37.67
CA LYS A 362 -22.88 28.50 37.19
C LYS A 362 -22.65 27.34 36.23
N ILE A 363 -23.29 26.19 36.45
CA ILE A 363 -23.26 25.04 35.52
C ILE A 363 -23.84 25.46 34.17
N LYS A 364 -25.02 26.09 34.16
CA LYS A 364 -25.71 26.52 32.94
C LYS A 364 -24.93 27.57 32.16
N GLU A 365 -24.32 28.54 32.84
CA GLU A 365 -23.49 29.58 32.21
C GLU A 365 -22.23 28.98 31.56
N LYS A 366 -21.43 28.23 32.34
CA LYS A 366 -20.17 27.66 31.83
C LYS A 366 -20.38 26.66 30.72
N ILE A 367 -21.42 25.81 30.82
CA ILE A 367 -21.70 24.81 29.77
C ILE A 367 -22.17 25.47 28.50
N ARG A 368 -22.92 26.57 28.57
CA ARG A 368 -23.30 27.33 27.37
C ARG A 368 -22.06 27.83 26.63
N ILE A 369 -21.08 28.38 27.36
CA ILE A 369 -19.81 28.84 26.80
C ILE A 369 -19.06 27.67 26.14
N TYR A 370 -18.91 26.54 26.83
CA TYR A 370 -18.20 25.37 26.28
C TYR A 370 -18.93 24.72 25.10
N SER A 371 -20.27 24.65 25.12
CA SER A 371 -21.07 24.16 23.99
C SER A 371 -20.88 25.03 22.75
N PHE A 372 -20.92 26.35 22.88
CA PHE A 372 -20.65 27.25 21.75
C PHE A 372 -19.21 27.15 21.26
N PHE A 373 -18.24 26.96 22.17
CA PHE A 373 -16.85 26.74 21.80
C PHE A 373 -16.67 25.45 20.96
N PHE A 374 -17.25 24.32 21.37
CA PHE A 374 -17.19 23.09 20.59
C PHE A 374 -17.85 23.21 19.21
N LEU A 375 -18.96 23.97 19.13
CA LEU A 375 -19.60 24.25 17.85
C LEU A 375 -18.68 25.11 16.95
N GLY A 376 -18.07 26.16 17.49
CA GLY A 376 -17.08 26.97 16.78
C GLY A 376 -15.87 26.15 16.32
N LEU A 377 -15.36 25.26 17.18
CA LEU A 377 -14.26 24.35 16.86
C LEU A 377 -14.60 23.39 15.72
N THR A 378 -15.88 22.99 15.59
CA THR A 378 -16.37 22.17 14.46
C THR A 378 -16.13 22.86 13.13
N PHE A 379 -16.63 24.09 12.99
CA PHE A 379 -16.49 24.86 11.74
C PHE A 379 -15.04 25.25 11.46
N PHE A 380 -14.32 25.67 12.51
CA PHE A 380 -12.90 26.02 12.42
C PHE A 380 -12.06 24.83 11.92
N SER A 381 -12.24 23.65 12.52
CA SER A 381 -11.55 22.43 12.12
C SER A 381 -11.89 22.03 10.68
N LEU A 382 -13.16 22.13 10.26
CA LEU A 382 -13.57 21.80 8.89
C LEU A 382 -12.87 22.71 7.86
N ILE A 383 -12.87 24.02 8.09
CA ILE A 383 -12.26 25.00 7.18
C ILE A 383 -10.75 24.78 7.08
N ILE A 384 -10.06 24.62 8.21
CA ILE A 384 -8.60 24.43 8.21
C ILE A 384 -8.21 23.12 7.52
N ASN A 385 -8.96 22.03 7.73
CA ASN A 385 -8.67 20.76 7.05
C ASN A 385 -8.80 20.86 5.54
N VAL A 386 -9.82 21.56 5.03
CA VAL A 386 -9.97 21.80 3.59
C VAL A 386 -8.79 22.62 3.05
N ILE A 387 -8.42 23.71 3.73
CA ILE A 387 -7.27 24.55 3.34
C ILE A 387 -5.96 23.76 3.37
N GLN A 388 -5.69 23.01 4.45
CA GLN A 388 -4.49 22.19 4.61
C GLN A 388 -4.38 21.16 3.48
N HIS A 389 -5.38 20.30 3.32
CA HIS A 389 -5.32 19.21 2.34
C HIS A 389 -5.37 19.70 0.90
N TYR A 390 -6.04 20.81 0.60
CA TYR A 390 -6.02 21.41 -0.73
C TYR A 390 -4.62 21.94 -1.08
N ASN A 391 -3.99 22.72 -0.19
CA ASN A 391 -2.65 23.27 -0.43
C ASN A 391 -1.58 22.17 -0.55
N PHE A 392 -1.64 21.15 0.30
CA PHE A 392 -0.74 20.00 0.22
C PHE A 392 -0.96 19.14 -1.03
N ALA A 393 -2.21 18.98 -1.48
CA ALA A 393 -2.50 18.31 -2.75
C ALA A 393 -2.02 19.14 -3.94
N TYR A 394 -2.19 20.46 -3.91
CA TYR A 394 -1.68 21.35 -4.95
C TYR A 394 -0.17 21.21 -5.13
N MET A 395 0.56 21.29 -4.03
CA MET A 395 2.00 21.09 -3.99
C MET A 395 2.40 19.68 -4.49
N GLY A 396 1.75 18.62 -4.00
CA GLY A 396 2.07 17.24 -4.36
C GLY A 396 1.81 16.92 -5.84
N GLU A 397 0.67 17.34 -6.40
CA GLU A 397 0.32 17.05 -7.80
C GLU A 397 1.19 17.84 -8.78
N HIS A 398 1.50 19.10 -8.51
CA HIS A 398 2.42 19.88 -9.35
C HIS A 398 3.83 19.32 -9.33
N LEU A 399 4.33 18.93 -8.14
CA LEU A 399 5.61 18.26 -8.02
C LEU A 399 5.63 16.93 -8.80
N THR A 400 4.56 16.15 -8.73
CA THR A 400 4.45 14.88 -9.46
C THR A 400 4.51 15.08 -10.96
N LYS A 401 3.74 16.04 -11.47
CA LYS A 401 3.78 16.43 -12.89
C LYS A 401 5.20 16.81 -13.31
N ARG A 402 5.85 17.70 -12.55
CA ARG A 402 7.22 18.16 -12.82
C ARG A 402 8.23 17.02 -12.80
N ILE A 403 8.14 16.11 -11.82
CA ILE A 403 9.04 14.96 -11.72
C ILE A 403 8.85 14.05 -12.94
N ARG A 404 7.61 13.73 -13.32
CA ARG A 404 7.34 12.88 -14.48
C ARG A 404 7.82 13.52 -15.79
N GLU A 405 7.61 14.81 -15.98
CA GLU A 405 8.11 15.54 -17.15
C GLU A 405 9.65 15.53 -17.21
N ARG A 406 10.33 15.83 -16.09
CA ARG A 406 11.80 15.81 -16.03
C ARG A 406 12.38 14.41 -16.19
N MET A 407 11.72 13.40 -15.62
CA MET A 407 12.13 12.00 -15.78
C MET A 407 12.00 11.57 -17.24
N LEU A 408 10.85 11.80 -17.88
CA LEU A 408 10.65 11.45 -19.29
C LEU A 408 11.63 12.22 -20.19
N SER A 409 11.77 13.53 -19.98
CA SER A 409 12.74 14.35 -20.71
C SER A 409 14.16 13.82 -20.56
N LYS A 410 14.57 13.43 -19.34
CA LYS A 410 15.90 12.88 -19.10
C LYS A 410 16.08 11.48 -19.71
N ILE A 411 15.06 10.64 -19.67
CA ILE A 411 15.09 9.30 -20.28
C ILE A 411 15.29 9.41 -21.79
N LEU A 412 14.60 10.33 -22.46
CA LEU A 412 14.71 10.49 -23.92
C LEU A 412 16.12 10.92 -24.36
N THR A 413 16.90 11.59 -23.51
CA THR A 413 18.31 11.94 -23.81
C THR A 413 19.27 10.76 -23.74
N PHE A 414 18.87 9.61 -23.17
CA PHE A 414 19.76 8.47 -23.01
C PHE A 414 20.15 7.82 -24.34
N GLU A 415 21.38 7.28 -24.39
CA GLU A 415 21.86 6.58 -25.58
C GLU A 415 20.96 5.40 -25.94
N VAL A 416 20.81 5.11 -27.24
CA VAL A 416 19.96 4.00 -27.72
C VAL A 416 20.37 2.66 -27.07
N GLY A 417 21.66 2.43 -26.85
CA GLY A 417 22.18 1.23 -26.19
C GLY A 417 21.74 1.06 -24.73
N TRP A 418 21.28 2.13 -24.07
CA TRP A 418 20.67 2.02 -22.74
C TRP A 418 19.28 1.38 -22.79
N PHE A 419 18.51 1.65 -23.85
CA PHE A 419 17.19 1.05 -24.08
C PHE A 419 17.27 -0.41 -24.54
N ASP A 420 18.43 -0.85 -25.06
CA ASP A 420 18.67 -2.23 -25.46
C ASP A 420 18.93 -3.17 -24.26
N GLN A 421 19.10 -2.63 -23.05
CA GLN A 421 19.27 -3.43 -21.82
C GLN A 421 17.93 -4.00 -21.35
N ASP A 422 17.89 -5.30 -21.02
CA ASP A 422 16.70 -6.00 -20.54
C ASP A 422 16.05 -5.32 -19.31
N GLU A 423 16.87 -4.71 -18.44
CA GLU A 423 16.42 -3.97 -17.26
C GLU A 423 15.63 -2.70 -17.58
N ASN A 424 15.80 -2.15 -18.78
CA ASN A 424 15.25 -0.88 -19.25
C ASN A 424 14.22 -1.09 -20.36
N SER A 425 13.50 -2.22 -20.33
CA SER A 425 12.32 -2.41 -21.18
C SER A 425 11.32 -1.25 -21.01
N SER A 426 10.61 -0.89 -22.09
CA SER A 426 9.65 0.23 -22.09
C SER A 426 8.63 0.14 -20.95
N GLY A 427 8.12 -1.05 -20.66
CA GLY A 427 7.20 -1.30 -19.55
C GLY A 427 7.81 -1.09 -18.16
N SER A 428 9.07 -1.49 -17.96
CA SER A 428 9.78 -1.27 -16.68
C SER A 428 10.03 0.22 -16.41
N ILE A 429 10.40 0.99 -17.44
CA ILE A 429 10.61 2.44 -17.36
C ILE A 429 9.28 3.16 -17.11
N CYS A 430 8.22 2.79 -17.84
CA CYS A 430 6.89 3.36 -17.63
C CYS A 430 6.38 3.09 -16.20
N SER A 431 6.62 1.88 -15.69
CA SER A 431 6.34 1.54 -14.29
C SER A 431 7.12 2.40 -13.31
N ARG A 432 8.42 2.64 -13.52
CA ARG A 432 9.22 3.56 -12.68
C ARG A 432 8.70 5.00 -12.74
N LEU A 433 8.39 5.49 -13.95
CA LEU A 433 7.85 6.84 -14.18
C LEU A 433 6.54 7.10 -13.42
N THR A 434 5.68 6.09 -13.30
CA THR A 434 4.42 6.20 -12.55
C THR A 434 4.60 5.87 -11.07
N LYS A 435 5.17 4.71 -10.74
CA LYS A 435 5.22 4.18 -9.38
C LYS A 435 6.11 5.02 -8.48
N ASP A 436 7.33 5.33 -8.90
CA ASP A 436 8.25 6.10 -8.06
C ASP A 436 7.78 7.56 -7.92
N ALA A 437 7.26 8.17 -8.99
CA ALA A 437 6.69 9.51 -8.92
C ALA A 437 5.48 9.59 -7.98
N ASN A 438 4.60 8.57 -7.99
CA ASN A 438 3.47 8.50 -7.06
C ASN A 438 3.89 8.31 -5.60
N VAL A 439 4.96 7.57 -5.35
CA VAL A 439 5.53 7.43 -4.01
C VAL A 439 6.07 8.78 -3.53
N VAL A 440 6.81 9.50 -4.37
CA VAL A 440 7.29 10.86 -4.07
C VAL A 440 6.12 11.81 -3.77
N ARG A 441 5.06 11.77 -4.58
CA ARG A 441 3.82 12.53 -4.36
C ARG A 441 3.25 12.29 -2.96
N SER A 442 3.13 11.03 -2.56
CA SER A 442 2.55 10.67 -1.27
C SER A 442 3.43 11.14 -0.12
N VAL A 443 4.75 11.04 -0.26
CA VAL A 443 5.69 11.55 0.75
C VAL A 443 5.52 13.06 0.96
N VAL A 444 5.47 13.84 -0.12
CA VAL A 444 5.43 15.31 -0.05
C VAL A 444 4.03 15.85 0.25
N GLY A 445 3.01 15.34 -0.43
CA GLY A 445 1.63 15.81 -0.30
C GLY A 445 0.89 15.23 0.91
N ASP A 446 1.08 13.95 1.25
CA ASP A 446 0.31 13.31 2.32
C ASP A 446 1.09 13.20 3.64
N ARG A 447 2.35 12.75 3.59
CA ARG A 447 3.11 12.43 4.80
C ARG A 447 3.71 13.65 5.47
N MET A 448 4.22 14.64 4.72
CA MET A 448 4.77 15.87 5.32
C MET A 448 3.71 16.68 6.07
N ALA A 449 2.48 16.77 5.55
CA ALA A 449 1.37 17.44 6.22
C ALA A 449 1.13 16.88 7.63
N LEU A 450 1.10 15.54 7.73
CA LEU A 450 0.91 14.83 8.99
C LEU A 450 2.10 15.03 9.93
N VAL A 451 3.34 15.04 9.44
CA VAL A 451 4.53 15.29 10.27
C VAL A 451 4.50 16.71 10.87
N VAL A 452 4.18 17.72 10.07
CA VAL A 452 4.08 19.11 10.59
C VAL A 452 2.97 19.21 11.64
N GLN A 453 1.82 18.59 11.39
CA GLN A 453 0.69 18.55 12.30
C GLN A 453 1.00 17.82 13.62
N THR A 454 1.71 16.69 13.57
CA THR A 454 2.02 15.92 14.79
C THR A 454 3.07 16.64 15.64
N MET A 455 4.07 17.26 15.02
CA MET A 455 5.06 18.06 15.73
C MET A 455 4.44 19.28 16.41
N SER A 456 3.52 19.99 15.73
CA SER A 456 2.80 21.12 16.34
C SER A 456 1.90 20.66 17.49
N ALA A 457 1.13 19.58 17.30
CA ALA A 457 0.23 19.03 18.31
C ALA A 457 0.98 18.59 19.58
N VAL A 458 2.10 17.87 19.44
CA VAL A 458 2.93 17.43 20.58
C VAL A 458 3.54 18.63 21.30
N THR A 459 4.08 19.60 20.57
CA THR A 459 4.67 20.80 21.16
C THR A 459 3.64 21.59 21.97
N ILE A 460 2.45 21.84 21.39
CA ILE A 460 1.37 22.57 22.05
C ILE A 460 0.83 21.80 23.25
N ALA A 461 0.71 20.48 23.16
CA ALA A 461 0.25 19.66 24.28
C ALA A 461 1.23 19.68 25.46
N TRP A 462 2.53 19.59 25.19
CA TRP A 462 3.56 19.67 26.24
C TRP A 462 3.59 21.05 26.91
N THR A 463 3.53 22.13 26.13
CA THR A 463 3.49 23.47 26.71
C THR A 463 2.24 23.70 27.54
N MET A 464 1.04 23.34 27.04
CA MET A 464 -0.20 23.46 27.81
C MET A 464 -0.19 22.60 29.07
N GLY A 465 0.27 21.35 28.98
CA GLY A 465 0.36 20.44 30.13
C GLY A 465 1.30 20.96 31.22
N LEU A 466 2.47 21.48 30.84
CA LEU A 466 3.44 22.06 31.78
C LEU A 466 2.90 23.33 32.45
N VAL A 467 2.17 24.18 31.73
CA VAL A 467 1.58 25.41 32.27
C VAL A 467 0.46 25.10 33.29
N ILE A 468 -0.38 24.09 33.03
CA ILE A 468 -1.54 23.78 33.88
C ILE A 468 -1.10 23.02 35.14
N ALA A 469 -0.31 21.94 34.99
CA ALA A 469 0.11 21.09 36.10
C ALA A 469 1.48 20.47 35.85
N TRP A 470 2.55 21.27 35.98
CA TRP A 470 3.93 20.86 35.70
C TRP A 470 4.35 19.55 36.41
N ARG A 471 3.94 19.32 37.65
CA ARG A 471 4.29 18.09 38.42
C ARG A 471 3.73 16.83 37.78
N LEU A 472 2.46 16.86 37.36
CA LEU A 472 1.82 15.74 36.67
C LEU A 472 2.42 15.61 35.27
N ALA A 473 2.51 16.72 34.53
CA ALA A 473 2.94 16.75 33.14
C ALA A 473 4.35 16.18 32.92
N ILE A 474 5.33 16.48 33.80
CA ILE A 474 6.69 15.93 33.69
C ILE A 474 6.69 14.40 33.73
N VAL A 475 5.90 13.79 34.62
CA VAL A 475 5.82 12.32 34.73
C VAL A 475 5.25 11.73 33.44
N MET A 476 4.20 12.33 32.87
CA MET A 476 3.61 11.80 31.63
C MET A 476 4.52 12.01 30.42
N ILE A 477 5.24 13.15 30.35
CA ILE A 477 6.24 13.40 29.30
C ILE A 477 7.37 12.37 29.40
N ALA A 478 7.80 12.00 30.61
CA ALA A 478 8.81 10.95 30.81
C ALA A 478 8.36 9.56 30.33
N VAL A 479 7.05 9.26 30.33
CA VAL A 479 6.50 7.99 29.82
C VAL A 479 6.44 7.94 28.28
N GLN A 480 6.36 9.10 27.61
CA GLN A 480 6.19 9.14 26.15
C GLN A 480 7.37 8.57 25.34
N PRO A 481 8.65 8.80 25.68
CA PRO A 481 9.78 8.12 25.03
C PRO A 481 9.68 6.60 25.10
N VAL A 482 9.19 6.05 26.23
CA VAL A 482 8.97 4.61 26.39
C VAL A 482 7.89 4.10 25.44
N MET A 483 6.81 4.86 25.28
CA MET A 483 5.77 4.58 24.28
C MET A 483 6.34 4.57 22.86
N ILE A 484 7.12 5.58 22.49
CA ILE A 484 7.76 5.70 21.17
C ILE A 484 8.69 4.50 20.92
N ALA A 485 9.53 4.15 21.88
CA ALA A 485 10.43 3.00 21.79
C ALA A 485 9.67 1.67 21.60
N CYS A 486 8.55 1.48 22.31
CA CYS A 486 7.70 0.30 22.15
C CYS A 486 7.05 0.24 20.75
N TYR A 487 6.54 1.36 20.24
CA TYR A 487 5.99 1.43 18.88
C TYR A 487 7.06 1.17 17.82
N TYR A 488 8.27 1.70 18.02
CA TYR A 488 9.39 1.50 17.11
C TYR A 488 9.85 0.04 17.08
N THR A 489 10.05 -0.59 18.23
CA THR A 489 10.45 -2.01 18.31
C THR A 489 9.41 -2.92 17.68
N ARG A 490 8.12 -2.69 17.92
CA ARG A 490 7.00 -3.36 17.22
C ARG A 490 7.12 -3.23 15.71
N SER A 491 7.38 -2.01 15.22
CA SER A 491 7.43 -1.69 13.79
C SER A 491 8.60 -2.38 13.09
N VAL A 492 9.78 -2.39 13.72
CA VAL A 492 10.99 -3.06 13.20
C VAL A 492 10.81 -4.57 13.19
N LEU A 493 10.29 -5.14 14.28
CA LEU A 493 10.04 -6.58 14.41
C LEU A 493 9.10 -7.08 13.30
N LEU A 494 7.98 -6.38 13.08
CA LEU A 494 7.03 -6.70 12.02
C LEU A 494 7.66 -6.62 10.62
N LYS A 495 8.47 -5.59 10.35
CA LYS A 495 9.11 -5.41 9.04
C LYS A 495 10.09 -6.53 8.73
N ASN A 496 10.92 -6.93 9.71
CA ASN A 496 11.94 -7.95 9.49
C ASN A 496 11.32 -9.34 9.30
N THR A 497 10.35 -9.71 10.13
CA THR A 497 9.69 -11.02 10.01
C THR A 497 8.81 -11.09 8.77
N SER A 498 8.13 -9.99 8.40
CA SER A 498 7.36 -9.93 7.15
C SER A 498 8.25 -10.11 5.91
N ARG A 499 9.45 -9.53 5.87
CA ARG A 499 10.38 -9.75 4.74
C ARG A 499 10.80 -11.21 4.61
N LYS A 500 11.05 -11.91 5.72
CA LYS A 500 11.42 -13.33 5.71
C LYS A 500 10.27 -14.19 5.21
N ALA A 501 9.04 -13.92 5.67
CA ALA A 501 7.84 -14.61 5.22
C ALA A 501 7.58 -14.39 3.72
N ILE A 502 7.72 -13.15 3.24
CA ILE A 502 7.56 -12.82 1.80
C ILE A 502 8.60 -13.57 0.96
N LYS A 503 9.89 -13.55 1.35
CA LYS A 503 10.93 -14.27 0.62
C LYS A 503 10.68 -15.78 0.53
N ALA A 504 10.28 -16.41 1.63
CA ALA A 504 9.93 -17.83 1.61
C ALA A 504 8.70 -18.09 0.72
N GLN A 505 7.71 -17.18 0.74
CA GLN A 505 6.53 -17.27 -0.11
C GLN A 505 6.88 -17.14 -1.60
N ASP A 506 7.81 -16.25 -1.96
CA ASP A 506 8.26 -16.05 -3.34
C ASP A 506 8.87 -17.33 -3.93
N GLU A 507 9.64 -18.10 -3.14
CA GLU A 507 10.20 -19.39 -3.56
C GLU A 507 9.10 -20.41 -3.89
N SER A 508 8.05 -20.50 -3.06
CA SER A 508 6.90 -21.35 -3.32
C SER A 508 6.11 -20.90 -4.53
N SER A 509 5.90 -19.60 -4.69
CA SER A 509 5.17 -19.03 -5.83
C SER A 509 5.92 -19.23 -7.14
N LYS A 510 7.26 -19.13 -7.12
CA LYS A 510 8.11 -19.41 -8.28
C LYS A 510 7.97 -20.87 -8.73
N LEU A 511 8.08 -21.82 -7.80
CA LEU A 511 7.90 -23.24 -8.14
C LEU A 511 6.52 -23.54 -8.72
N ALA A 512 5.45 -22.94 -8.15
CA ALA A 512 4.11 -23.08 -8.69
C ALA A 512 3.98 -22.48 -10.10
N ALA A 513 4.60 -21.32 -10.35
CA ALA A 513 4.61 -20.69 -11.67
C ALA A 513 5.36 -21.54 -12.71
N ASP A 514 6.49 -22.13 -12.33
CA ASP A 514 7.26 -23.05 -13.18
C ASP A 514 6.44 -24.32 -13.50
N ALA A 515 5.67 -24.84 -12.54
CA ALA A 515 4.79 -25.97 -12.76
C ALA A 515 3.61 -25.64 -13.69
N VAL A 516 2.97 -24.48 -13.53
CA VAL A 516 1.84 -24.07 -14.38
C VAL A 516 2.30 -23.77 -15.81
N SER A 517 3.42 -23.08 -15.98
CA SER A 517 3.99 -22.78 -17.30
C SER A 517 4.39 -24.04 -18.07
N ASN A 518 4.82 -25.09 -17.37
CA ASN A 518 5.24 -26.38 -17.94
C ASN A 518 4.22 -27.50 -17.74
N LEU A 519 2.94 -27.18 -17.51
CA LEU A 519 1.91 -28.15 -17.14
C LEU A 519 1.76 -29.29 -18.17
N ARG A 520 1.87 -28.99 -19.47
CA ARG A 520 1.79 -30.00 -20.55
C ARG A 520 2.91 -31.03 -20.44
N THR A 521 4.14 -30.59 -20.17
CA THR A 521 5.30 -31.47 -20.00
C THR A 521 5.11 -32.36 -18.77
N ILE A 522 4.66 -31.79 -17.67
CA ILE A 522 4.41 -32.51 -16.41
C ILE A 522 3.33 -33.58 -16.57
N ALA A 523 2.27 -33.25 -17.32
CA ALA A 523 1.20 -34.19 -17.66
C ALA A 523 1.70 -35.30 -18.59
N ALA A 524 2.52 -34.97 -19.59
CA ALA A 524 3.12 -35.95 -20.50
C ALA A 524 4.03 -36.96 -19.78
N PHE A 525 4.71 -36.54 -18.71
CA PHE A 525 5.52 -37.42 -17.86
C PHE A 525 4.75 -38.06 -16.69
N SER A 526 3.43 -37.85 -16.59
CA SER A 526 2.59 -38.33 -15.48
C SER A 526 3.18 -38.04 -14.09
N SER A 527 3.85 -36.88 -13.94
CA SER A 527 4.65 -36.54 -12.74
C SER A 527 3.96 -35.53 -11.81
N GLN A 528 2.66 -35.33 -11.97
CA GLN A 528 1.86 -34.35 -11.23
C GLN A 528 1.97 -34.54 -9.71
N GLU A 529 1.83 -35.77 -9.21
CA GLU A 529 1.95 -36.07 -7.78
C GLU A 529 3.33 -35.69 -7.20
N ARG A 530 4.40 -35.91 -7.98
CA ARG A 530 5.76 -35.58 -7.57
C ARG A 530 5.94 -34.07 -7.40
N ILE A 531 5.35 -33.29 -8.30
CA ILE A 531 5.42 -31.81 -8.24
C ILE A 531 4.53 -31.26 -7.13
N LEU A 532 3.35 -31.82 -6.92
CA LEU A 532 2.51 -31.46 -5.77
C LEU A 532 3.21 -31.75 -4.44
N LYS A 533 3.88 -32.89 -4.32
CA LYS A 533 4.68 -33.23 -3.13
C LYS A 533 5.88 -32.29 -2.93
N MET A 534 6.50 -31.86 -4.03
CA MET A 534 7.58 -30.85 -3.98
C MET A 534 7.04 -29.49 -3.53
N LEU A 535 5.88 -29.08 -4.04
CA LEU A 535 5.21 -27.84 -3.65
C LEU A 535 4.81 -27.86 -2.17
N GLU A 536 4.23 -28.97 -1.69
CA GLU A 536 3.89 -29.16 -0.27
C GLU A 536 5.12 -28.99 0.63
N LYS A 537 6.25 -29.64 0.25
CA LYS A 537 7.51 -29.50 0.98
C LYS A 537 8.04 -28.07 0.99
N VAL A 538 7.94 -27.35 -0.13
CA VAL A 538 8.36 -25.94 -0.21
C VAL A 538 7.43 -25.04 0.61
N GLN A 539 6.13 -25.36 0.71
CA GLN A 539 5.16 -24.60 1.50
C GLN A 539 5.36 -24.71 3.03
N GLU A 540 6.07 -25.73 3.53
CA GLU A 540 6.42 -25.82 4.96
C GLU A 540 7.25 -24.64 5.45
N GLY A 541 8.13 -24.10 4.61
CA GLY A 541 8.96 -22.92 4.89
C GLY A 541 8.11 -21.67 5.17
N PRO A 542 7.29 -21.21 4.20
CA PRO A 542 6.31 -20.13 4.39
C PRO A 542 5.39 -20.37 5.58
N ARG A 543 4.91 -21.60 5.79
CA ARG A 543 4.01 -21.93 6.90
C ARG A 543 4.67 -21.68 8.26
N ARG A 544 5.90 -22.17 8.46
CA ARG A 544 6.65 -21.98 9.71
C ARG A 544 6.97 -20.50 9.96
N GLU A 545 7.36 -19.78 8.93
CA GLU A 545 7.70 -18.35 9.07
C GLU A 545 6.45 -17.50 9.31
N ASN A 546 5.31 -17.81 8.67
CA ASN A 546 4.04 -17.15 8.93
C ASN A 546 3.54 -17.38 10.37
N ILE A 547 3.73 -18.57 10.94
CA ILE A 547 3.40 -18.84 12.35
C ILE A 547 4.30 -18.01 13.29
N ARG A 548 5.59 -17.89 12.99
CA ARG A 548 6.48 -17.01 13.76
C ARG A 548 6.08 -15.54 13.61
N GLN A 549 5.76 -15.12 12.39
CA GLN A 549 5.28 -13.77 12.11
C GLN A 549 4.02 -13.44 12.91
N SER A 550 3.04 -14.33 12.93
CA SER A 550 1.79 -14.10 13.67
C SER A 550 2.03 -14.03 15.18
N LEU A 551 2.93 -14.86 15.72
CA LEU A 551 3.31 -14.81 17.14
C LEU A 551 3.99 -13.48 17.50
N PHE A 552 5.00 -13.07 16.74
CA PHE A 552 5.69 -11.79 16.98
C PHE A 552 4.78 -10.59 16.77
N ALA A 553 3.90 -10.64 15.76
CA ALA A 553 2.90 -9.60 15.52
C ALA A 553 1.90 -9.48 16.67
N GLY A 554 1.41 -10.62 17.19
CA GLY A 554 0.48 -10.67 18.31
C GLY A 554 1.11 -10.12 19.59
N VAL A 555 2.29 -10.61 19.98
CA VAL A 555 3.02 -10.12 21.16
C VAL A 555 3.32 -8.64 21.05
N GLY A 556 3.80 -8.17 19.90
CA GLY A 556 4.09 -6.75 19.68
C GLY A 556 2.85 -5.85 19.72
N LEU A 557 1.72 -6.31 19.19
CA LEU A 557 0.46 -5.57 19.21
C LEU A 557 -0.14 -5.51 20.61
N SER A 558 -0.15 -6.62 21.35
CA SER A 558 -0.63 -6.67 22.72
C SER A 558 0.24 -5.83 23.66
N ALA A 559 1.57 -5.95 23.59
CA ALA A 559 2.48 -5.16 24.42
C ALA A 559 2.29 -3.65 24.21
N SER A 560 2.15 -3.21 22.95
CA SER A 560 1.88 -1.82 22.58
C SER A 560 0.55 -1.31 23.13
N ARG A 561 -0.53 -2.11 23.05
CA ARG A 561 -1.85 -1.73 23.57
C ARG A 561 -1.88 -1.73 25.10
N SER A 562 -1.28 -2.72 25.74
CA SER A 562 -1.18 -2.82 27.20
C SER A 562 -0.39 -1.65 27.78
N LEU A 563 0.72 -1.25 27.16
CA LEU A 563 1.49 -0.10 27.61
C LEU A 563 0.66 1.19 27.60
N MET A 564 -0.19 1.38 26.58
CA MET A 564 -1.11 2.52 26.53
C MET A 564 -2.12 2.51 27.69
N SER A 565 -2.62 1.34 28.08
CA SER A 565 -3.49 1.19 29.25
C SER A 565 -2.74 1.37 30.58
N CYS A 566 -1.48 0.93 30.68
CA CYS A 566 -0.64 1.15 31.86
C CYS A 566 -0.38 2.64 32.10
N THR A 567 -0.15 3.43 31.04
CA THR A 567 -0.04 4.89 31.15
C THR A 567 -1.29 5.48 31.79
N LEU A 568 -2.48 5.13 31.31
CA LEU A 568 -3.74 5.60 31.91
C LEU A 568 -3.85 5.24 33.40
N ALA A 569 -3.42 4.04 33.81
CA ALA A 569 -3.44 3.63 35.21
C ALA A 569 -2.44 4.45 36.06
N LEU A 570 -1.25 4.73 35.54
CA LEU A 570 -0.24 5.58 36.20
C LEU A 570 -0.74 7.02 36.35
N ASP A 571 -1.41 7.57 35.34
CA ASP A 571 -1.97 8.92 35.36
C ASP A 571 -2.99 9.06 36.49
N TYR A 572 -3.91 8.10 36.63
CA TYR A 572 -4.90 8.10 37.70
C TYR A 572 -4.29 7.88 39.08
N TRP A 573 -3.34 6.97 39.22
CA TRP A 573 -2.67 6.70 40.51
C TRP A 573 -1.88 7.92 40.99
N TYR A 574 -1.01 8.46 40.13
CA TYR A 574 -0.16 9.60 40.49
C TYR A 574 -0.97 10.90 40.60
N GLY A 575 -1.91 11.14 39.69
CA GLY A 575 -2.82 12.29 39.74
C GLY A 575 -3.69 12.27 41.00
N GLY A 576 -4.23 11.10 41.38
CA GLY A 576 -4.96 10.92 42.63
C GLY A 576 -4.11 11.19 43.87
N LYS A 577 -2.86 10.73 43.88
CA LYS A 577 -1.89 11.02 44.96
C LYS A 577 -1.61 12.53 45.09
N LEU A 578 -1.46 13.24 43.98
CA LEU A 578 -1.24 14.70 43.97
C LEU A 578 -2.45 15.49 44.48
N ILE A 579 -3.66 15.02 44.16
CA ILE A 579 -4.91 15.60 44.68
C ILE A 579 -5.00 15.36 46.19
N ALA A 580 -4.68 14.16 46.67
CA ALA A 580 -4.69 13.84 48.11
C ALA A 580 -3.71 14.70 48.92
N GLN A 581 -2.58 15.09 48.30
CA GLN A 581 -1.59 15.98 48.89
C GLN A 581 -1.94 17.48 48.78
N GLY A 582 -3.10 17.83 48.20
CA GLY A 582 -3.52 19.23 47.99
C GLY A 582 -2.66 20.02 47.00
N CYS A 583 -1.75 19.37 46.26
CA CYS A 583 -0.85 20.01 45.31
C CYS A 583 -1.50 20.26 43.93
N LEU A 584 -2.66 19.65 43.67
CA LEU A 584 -3.34 19.67 42.37
C LEU A 584 -4.86 19.72 42.55
N THR A 585 -5.53 20.61 41.81
CA THR A 585 -7.00 20.66 41.73
C THR A 585 -7.51 19.61 40.74
N TYR A 586 -8.66 18.99 41.02
CA TYR A 586 -9.29 18.01 40.12
C TYR A 586 -9.53 18.54 38.69
N LYS A 587 -9.85 19.84 38.53
CA LYS A 587 -9.97 20.50 37.22
C LYS A 587 -8.65 20.42 36.43
N ALA A 588 -7.54 20.84 37.05
CA ALA A 588 -6.22 20.81 36.43
C ALA A 588 -5.75 19.37 36.14
N MET A 589 -6.15 18.40 36.96
CA MET A 589 -5.93 16.97 36.67
C MET A 589 -6.64 16.55 35.38
N PHE A 590 -7.96 16.79 35.24
CA PHE A 590 -8.71 16.38 34.04
C PHE A 590 -8.20 17.06 32.76
N GLU A 591 -7.88 18.35 32.83
CA GLU A 591 -7.31 19.10 31.70
C GLU A 591 -5.97 18.50 31.27
N THR A 592 -5.04 18.34 32.21
CA THR A 592 -3.69 17.82 31.93
C THR A 592 -3.73 16.36 31.46
N PHE A 593 -4.57 15.54 32.08
CA PHE A 593 -4.80 14.14 31.71
C PHE A 593 -5.28 14.00 30.26
N LEU A 594 -6.36 14.69 29.88
CA LEU A 594 -6.92 14.56 28.53
C LEU A 594 -5.96 15.07 27.45
N ILE A 595 -5.23 16.16 27.73
CA ILE A 595 -4.22 16.69 26.81
C ILE A 595 -3.13 15.64 26.56
N LEU A 596 -2.56 15.05 27.62
CA LEU A 596 -1.42 14.13 27.52
C LEU A 596 -1.81 12.76 26.94
N VAL A 597 -2.99 12.23 27.27
CA VAL A 597 -3.52 11.00 26.67
C VAL A 597 -3.81 11.17 25.18
N SER A 598 -4.36 12.33 24.79
CA SER A 598 -4.60 12.66 23.38
C SER A 598 -3.28 12.78 22.60
N THR A 599 -2.22 13.28 23.25
CA THR A 599 -0.87 13.37 22.68
C THR A 599 -0.30 11.99 22.36
N GLY A 600 -0.53 11.00 23.23
CA GLY A 600 -0.10 9.62 22.99
C GLY A 600 -0.69 9.01 21.72
N HIS A 601 -1.94 9.32 21.39
CA HIS A 601 -2.57 8.90 20.13
C HIS A 601 -1.93 9.58 18.91
N VAL A 602 -1.68 10.89 18.98
CA VAL A 602 -1.01 11.64 17.91
C VAL A 602 0.40 11.10 17.64
N ILE A 603 1.14 10.74 18.70
CA ILE A 603 2.46 10.11 18.59
C ILE A 603 2.38 8.73 17.95
N ALA A 604 1.39 7.91 18.30
CA ALA A 604 1.20 6.59 17.71
C ALA A 604 0.92 6.68 16.20
N ASP A 605 0.07 7.62 15.81
CA ASP A 605 -0.21 7.91 14.40
C ASP A 605 1.07 8.34 13.68
N ALA A 606 1.85 9.28 14.26
CA ALA A 606 3.13 9.72 13.71
C ALA A 606 4.13 8.57 13.55
N GLY A 607 4.25 7.67 14.54
CA GLY A 607 5.17 6.54 14.52
C GLY A 607 4.86 5.55 13.39
N SER A 608 3.58 5.31 13.10
CA SER A 608 3.19 4.49 11.95
C SER A 608 3.58 5.12 10.61
N MET A 609 3.60 6.45 10.52
CA MET A 609 3.95 7.19 9.30
C MET A 609 5.46 7.20 9.01
N THR A 610 6.31 7.17 10.03
CA THR A 610 7.77 7.10 9.85
C THR A 610 8.19 5.88 9.04
N MET A 611 7.46 4.76 9.17
CA MET A 611 7.69 3.57 8.34
C MET A 611 7.42 3.83 6.86
N ASP A 612 6.35 4.55 6.54
CA ASP A 612 6.01 4.88 5.15
C ASP A 612 7.00 5.88 4.55
N LEU A 613 7.49 6.83 5.34
CA LEU A 613 8.56 7.74 4.92
C LEU A 613 9.85 6.98 4.62
N SER A 614 10.16 5.94 5.42
CA SER A 614 11.32 5.07 5.16
C SER A 614 11.22 4.34 3.83
N ARG A 615 10.02 3.86 3.45
CA ARG A 615 9.76 3.23 2.14
C ARG A 615 9.87 4.23 1.00
N GLY A 616 9.38 5.45 1.21
CA GLY A 616 9.46 6.52 0.22
C GLY A 616 10.89 6.94 -0.13
N SER A 617 11.83 6.80 0.81
CA SER A 617 13.24 7.15 0.59
C SER A 617 13.92 6.34 -0.52
N ASP A 618 13.53 5.08 -0.72
CA ASP A 618 14.07 4.22 -1.77
C ASP A 618 13.62 4.68 -3.17
N SER A 619 12.34 5.02 -3.35
CA SER A 619 11.83 5.59 -4.61
C SER A 619 12.43 6.97 -4.89
N ILE A 620 12.63 7.80 -3.87
CA ILE A 620 13.32 9.08 -4.01
C ILE A 620 14.75 8.86 -4.53
N ARG A 621 15.46 7.86 -3.99
CA ARG A 621 16.80 7.49 -4.46
C ARG A 621 16.79 7.03 -5.92
N SER A 622 15.84 6.19 -6.31
CA SER A 622 15.65 5.74 -7.70
C SER A 622 15.46 6.92 -8.66
N VAL A 623 14.56 7.84 -8.34
CA VAL A 623 14.27 9.03 -9.17
C VAL A 623 15.50 9.92 -9.30
N PHE A 624 16.22 10.20 -8.21
CA PHE A 624 17.42 11.04 -8.27
C PHE A 624 18.62 10.36 -8.92
N ALA A 625 18.74 9.04 -8.82
CA ALA A 625 19.74 8.28 -9.55
C ALA A 625 19.50 8.38 -11.06
N LEU A 626 18.24 8.26 -11.50
CA LEU A 626 17.85 8.42 -12.90
C LEU A 626 18.08 9.87 -13.38
N LEU A 627 17.64 10.87 -12.63
CA LEU A 627 17.83 12.28 -12.98
C LEU A 627 19.29 12.73 -12.97
N GLY A 628 20.13 12.10 -12.14
CA GLY A 628 21.55 12.40 -12.00
C GLY A 628 22.46 11.67 -12.98
N ARG A 629 21.94 10.74 -13.78
CA ARG A 629 22.71 9.99 -14.78
C ARG A 629 23.09 10.91 -15.95
N CYS A 630 24.37 10.95 -16.30
CA CYS A 630 24.86 11.57 -17.53
C CYS A 630 24.80 10.55 -18.68
N THR A 631 24.54 11.04 -19.89
CA THR A 631 24.57 10.25 -21.12
C THR A 631 26.02 10.00 -21.51
N LYS A 632 26.36 8.82 -22.05
CA LYS A 632 27.72 8.56 -22.55
C LYS A 632 27.94 9.21 -23.92
N ILE A 633 26.85 9.48 -24.64
CA ILE A 633 26.82 10.19 -25.93
C ILE A 633 25.90 11.40 -25.74
N GLU A 634 26.45 12.62 -25.79
CA GLU A 634 25.62 13.82 -25.88
C GLU A 634 25.15 13.98 -27.33
N PRO A 635 23.83 14.15 -27.59
CA PRO A 635 23.41 14.66 -28.89
C PRO A 635 24.06 16.03 -29.08
N GLU A 636 24.77 16.24 -30.18
CA GLU A 636 25.43 17.51 -30.49
C GLU A 636 24.41 18.66 -30.38
N ASP A 637 24.59 19.53 -29.38
CA ASP A 637 23.73 20.68 -29.13
C ASP A 637 24.35 21.92 -29.81
N PRO A 638 23.62 22.63 -30.69
CA PRO A 638 24.03 23.95 -31.17
C PRO A 638 23.99 25.06 -30.10
N ASP A 639 23.38 24.85 -28.92
CA ASP A 639 23.02 25.92 -27.97
C ASP A 639 23.82 25.92 -26.65
N VAL A 640 25.15 25.78 -26.74
CA VAL A 640 26.10 25.93 -25.59
C VAL A 640 26.04 27.33 -24.92
N HIS A 641 25.32 28.31 -25.45
CA HIS A 641 25.28 29.66 -24.88
C HIS A 641 24.21 29.91 -23.79
N VAL A 642 23.21 29.05 -23.60
CA VAL A 642 22.12 29.33 -22.63
C VAL A 642 22.39 28.75 -21.24
N TRP A 643 23.24 27.72 -21.12
CA TRP A 643 23.45 26.99 -19.87
C TRP A 643 24.28 27.75 -18.81
N LEU A 644 25.03 28.79 -19.21
CA LEU A 644 25.82 29.61 -18.28
C LEU A 644 24.97 30.68 -17.54
N LEU A 645 23.77 30.99 -18.01
CA LEU A 645 22.92 32.03 -17.40
C LEU A 645 22.00 31.51 -16.28
N SER A 646 21.89 30.19 -16.07
CA SER A 646 21.04 29.62 -14.99
C SER A 646 21.81 29.29 -13.70
N LYS A 647 23.06 29.78 -13.58
CA LYS A 647 23.91 29.61 -12.38
C LYS A 647 24.30 30.94 -11.72
N LEU A 648 23.50 31.97 -11.95
CA LEU A 648 23.26 33.14 -11.08
C LEU A 648 21.79 33.08 -10.63
#